data_AF-A0A2Y9BZD9-F1
#
_entry.id   AF-A0A2Y9BZD9-F1
#
_cell.length_a   1.000
_cell.length_b   1.000
_cell.length_c   1.000
_cell.angle_alpha   90.00
_cell.angle_beta   90.00
_cell.angle_gamma   90.00
#
_symmetry.space_group_name_H-M   'P 1'
#
loop_
_entity.id
_entity.type
_entity.pdbx_description
1 polymer ?
#
loop_
_entity_poly.entity_id
_entity_poly.type
_entity_poly.pdbx_seq_one_letter_code
_entity_poly.pdbx_strand_id
1 'polypeptide(L)'
;MSEVDPSADLVAPGENSSVLASREIRLQDLSRAEKAAYRGFAEAVAEAGGFELSRSLIGKLVDGEVGKKLLPIGQKLLPLWSGESSATYDPADTGMVSVSLIGERGQMQAMRKALSDLGIAETGSVNNAVDVLVAIEDLPKLLTVPGLRDATPNLSMTNAGAVLSQGAESMGTDDFNAKYRVDGSGVKIGVLSDSFDTARDNTANPPLTTYADDIATGDLPAGVTILQDFPFGSDEGRAMAQLIYDVAPGVTFSYHTAFGGEATFAGGIDALVADGADIIVDDVFYAIDPVYLDGIISQAVDNAFAAGRQYYSSAGNGAVQAFAQDFNPDPFNALFNGDLYESVHDFNPDPTSTDQIRQFFLPNGGTLRIFLQWADAFTNADVGAPVTETDLDIFVLNSSLAVVGGSNAVNTSSPFEFVQFTNTTGLDAVFGLAIFKYSDSSPDTERFFIRDFGSTIDISNPNFFEAPNGTGASYGHSGAEGGLGVGASAYFNTPNFNNTLTEAVLNGFSSAGGEPILRDIDGTPLAANEQTRQRVDIVGPDGTDTTFFGSDVEPNGFPNFFGTSAAAPHVAAVGALLLEAVPNATPQEVYDALRASAFGMDNPFIAADDGKLALVDEATGHGFVNPDGALRLLANVVEGDTGRNRLEATGTADDVNILLGQSGNDVLVGAAGIDRLFGGDDDDRLQGKASDDVLFGGAGNDLLVGGRGADWLEGDAGSDTMFGGADADSFVISSAIGRDRIADFEQGVDLIVLTTEFLALGAATYDAILGGTNIRLDGDVVAQVAGVSLVATDFVDETGASIFGLGLV
;
A
#
# COMPACT_ATOMS: atom_id res chain seq x y z
N MET A 1 -4.64 53.85 19.43
CA MET A 1 -5.38 53.43 20.64
C MET A 1 -5.87 52.03 20.32
N SER A 2 -4.98 51.02 20.36
CA SER A 2 -4.36 50.33 21.50
C SER A 2 -5.18 49.11 21.92
N GLU A 3 -4.55 47.96 21.69
CA GLU A 3 -4.80 46.59 22.16
C GLU A 3 -5.35 46.49 23.59
N VAL A 4 -6.13 45.43 23.85
CA VAL A 4 -6.04 44.61 25.07
C VAL A 4 -6.39 43.15 24.74
N ASP A 5 -5.40 42.30 25.02
CA ASP A 5 -5.35 40.85 25.14
C ASP A 5 -6.22 40.29 26.30
N PRO A 6 -6.86 39.12 26.16
CA PRO A 6 -7.22 38.30 27.32
C PRO A 6 -6.62 36.89 27.21
N SER A 7 -5.33 36.77 27.49
CA SER A 7 -4.68 35.56 27.98
C SER A 7 -4.54 35.65 29.51
N ALA A 8 -5.55 35.18 30.24
CA ALA A 8 -5.43 34.68 31.62
C ALA A 8 -6.80 34.24 32.15
N ASP A 9 -6.99 32.94 32.30
CA ASP A 9 -7.30 32.41 33.63
C ASP A 9 -6.91 30.92 33.70
N LEU A 10 -5.72 30.72 34.27
CA LEU A 10 -5.29 29.47 34.88
C LEU A 10 -5.92 29.41 36.29
N VAL A 11 -6.78 28.42 36.51
CA VAL A 11 -7.04 27.88 37.85
C VAL A 11 -6.95 26.35 37.77
N ALA A 12 -5.88 25.80 38.34
CA ALA A 12 -5.82 24.45 38.89
C ALA A 12 -5.62 24.58 40.42
N PRO A 13 -5.79 23.55 41.29
CA PRO A 13 -6.01 22.12 41.02
C PRO A 13 -7.08 21.43 41.91
N GLY A 14 -7.41 20.17 41.60
CA GLY A 14 -8.17 19.27 42.49
C GLY A 14 -8.11 17.82 42.01
N GLU A 15 -7.33 17.01 42.72
CA GLU A 15 -6.93 15.64 42.42
C GLU A 15 -8.09 14.63 42.30
N ASN A 16 -8.02 13.77 41.27
CA ASN A 16 -8.15 12.31 41.41
C ASN A 16 -7.78 11.64 40.08
N SER A 17 -6.52 11.24 39.94
CA SER A 17 -6.05 10.33 38.90
C SER A 17 -5.96 8.92 39.47
N SER A 18 -6.64 7.97 38.83
CA SER A 18 -6.34 6.54 38.97
C SER A 18 -6.47 5.84 37.60
N VAL A 19 -5.29 5.64 37.00
CA VAL A 19 -4.78 4.45 36.29
C VAL A 19 -5.45 4.01 34.97
N LEU A 20 -4.84 4.41 33.85
CA LEU A 20 -4.56 3.53 32.69
C LEU A 20 -3.03 3.48 32.54
N ALA A 21 -2.46 2.28 32.43
CA ALA A 21 -1.02 2.05 32.44
C ALA A 21 -0.44 2.13 31.03
N SER A 22 0.01 3.31 30.60
CA SER A 22 1.12 3.42 29.66
C SER A 22 2.42 3.18 30.45
N ARG A 23 3.30 2.33 29.93
CA ARG A 23 4.62 2.12 30.55
C ARG A 23 5.55 3.25 30.11
N GLU A 24 5.33 4.46 30.61
CA GLU A 24 6.37 5.50 30.62
C GLU A 24 7.57 4.97 31.39
N ILE A 25 8.70 4.75 30.72
CA ILE A 25 9.99 4.57 31.41
C ILE A 25 10.32 5.92 32.05
N ARG A 26 10.01 6.07 33.34
CA ARG A 26 10.41 7.29 34.05
C ARG A 26 11.92 7.27 34.17
N LEU A 27 12.54 8.44 34.02
CA LEU A 27 13.97 8.69 34.22
C LEU A 27 14.52 8.24 35.59
N GLN A 28 13.70 7.73 36.52
CA GLN A 28 14.12 7.14 37.79
C GLN A 28 14.26 5.61 37.72
N ASP A 29 13.69 4.96 36.70
CA ASP A 29 13.66 3.50 36.51
C ASP A 29 14.80 2.97 35.63
N LEU A 30 15.54 3.85 34.94
CA LEU A 30 16.79 3.52 34.27
C LEU A 30 17.89 3.15 35.30
N SER A 31 18.72 2.17 34.98
CA SER A 31 19.93 1.86 35.74
C SER A 31 20.89 3.05 35.77
N ARG A 32 21.86 3.02 36.69
CA ARG A 32 22.90 4.07 36.77
C ARG A 32 23.77 4.15 35.51
N ALA A 33 23.86 3.09 34.72
CA ALA A 33 24.64 3.04 33.48
C ALA A 33 23.89 3.73 32.33
N GLU A 34 22.59 3.49 32.19
CA GLU A 34 21.76 4.04 31.11
C GLU A 34 21.56 5.56 31.26
N LYS A 35 21.41 6.04 32.51
CA LYS A 35 21.40 7.48 32.83
C LYS A 35 22.71 8.19 32.52
N ALA A 36 23.83 7.48 32.54
CA ALA A 36 25.16 8.02 32.27
C ALA A 36 25.45 8.05 30.76
N ALA A 37 24.96 7.06 30.01
CA ALA A 37 25.08 6.98 28.56
C ALA A 37 24.26 8.08 27.84
N TYR A 38 22.98 8.26 28.20
CA TYR A 38 22.12 9.28 27.59
C TYR A 38 22.60 10.72 27.82
N ARG A 39 23.21 10.97 28.98
CA ARG A 39 23.72 12.30 29.34
C ARG A 39 25.08 12.59 28.70
N GLY A 40 25.92 11.56 28.51
CA GLY A 40 27.21 11.68 27.82
C GLY A 40 27.08 11.86 26.31
N PHE A 41 26.03 11.32 25.70
CA PHE A 41 25.79 11.43 24.25
C PHE A 41 25.27 12.82 23.86
N ALA A 42 24.28 13.36 24.59
CA ALA A 42 23.71 14.68 24.30
C ALA A 42 24.68 15.85 24.57
N GLU A 43 25.63 15.71 25.51
CA GLU A 43 26.64 16.75 25.81
C GLU A 43 27.82 16.74 24.82
N ALA A 44 28.16 15.58 24.24
CA ALA A 44 29.24 15.45 23.25
C ALA A 44 28.89 16.05 21.88
N VAL A 45 27.60 16.01 21.50
CA VAL A 45 27.10 16.58 20.24
C VAL A 45 27.01 18.11 20.33
N ALA A 46 26.71 18.67 21.51
CA ALA A 46 26.57 20.11 21.70
C ALA A 46 27.91 20.87 21.84
N GLU A 47 28.99 20.25 22.33
CA GLU A 47 30.32 20.90 22.46
C GLU A 47 31.20 20.82 21.21
N ALA A 48 30.85 19.98 20.23
CA ALA A 48 31.72 19.64 19.08
C ALA A 48 31.35 20.38 17.77
N GLY A 49 30.73 21.55 17.88
CA GLY A 49 30.15 22.31 16.75
C GLY A 49 30.84 22.10 15.40
N GLY A 50 30.13 21.38 14.51
CA GLY A 50 30.33 21.31 13.06
C GLY A 50 31.70 20.83 12.56
N PHE A 51 31.69 19.66 11.89
CA PHE A 51 32.66 19.23 10.86
C PHE A 51 34.16 19.35 11.19
N GLU A 52 34.77 18.27 11.71
CA GLU A 52 36.10 17.73 11.31
C GLU A 52 36.56 16.63 12.30
N LEU A 53 36.51 15.36 11.90
CA LEU A 53 36.99 14.23 12.72
C LEU A 53 38.41 13.83 12.29
N SER A 54 39.39 14.01 13.19
CA SER A 54 40.75 13.48 13.04
C SER A 54 41.16 12.66 14.27
N ARG A 55 42.25 11.87 14.12
CA ARG A 55 42.88 10.92 15.07
C ARG A 55 43.03 11.37 16.55
N SER A 56 42.70 12.61 16.89
CA SER A 56 42.74 13.14 18.25
C SER A 56 41.62 12.65 19.17
N LEU A 57 40.47 12.19 18.66
CA LEU A 57 39.32 11.83 19.51
C LEU A 57 39.52 10.48 20.23
N ILE A 58 40.15 9.50 19.57
CA ILE A 58 40.51 8.20 20.16
C ILE A 58 41.46 8.37 21.36
N GLY A 59 42.31 9.41 21.33
CA GLY A 59 43.22 9.73 22.43
C GLY A 59 42.54 10.39 23.64
N LYS A 60 41.39 11.06 23.48
CA LYS A 60 40.72 11.79 24.57
C LYS A 60 39.66 10.97 25.30
N LEU A 61 39.17 9.89 24.70
CA LEU A 61 38.33 8.89 25.36
C LEU A 61 39.07 8.08 26.45
N VAL A 62 40.40 8.19 26.52
CA VAL A 62 41.24 7.38 27.42
C VAL A 62 41.51 8.04 28.80
N ASP A 63 41.36 9.37 28.94
CA ASP A 63 41.72 10.08 30.19
C ASP A 63 40.55 10.94 30.74
N GLY A 64 39.69 10.33 31.55
CA GLY A 64 38.51 10.98 32.13
C GLY A 64 38.81 12.02 33.21
N GLU A 65 38.47 13.28 32.97
CA GLU A 65 38.26 14.31 34.00
C GLU A 65 37.24 15.37 33.53
N VAL A 66 36.66 16.07 34.51
CA VAL A 66 35.79 17.27 34.44
C VAL A 66 34.29 17.01 34.58
N GLY A 67 33.88 16.81 35.84
CA GLY A 67 32.62 17.33 36.34
C GLY A 67 32.77 18.75 36.92
N LYS A 68 31.66 19.51 36.90
CA LYS A 68 31.31 20.76 37.64
C LYS A 68 31.14 22.02 36.76
N LYS A 69 29.89 22.41 36.48
CA LYS A 69 29.21 23.64 37.02
C LYS A 69 27.95 24.07 36.23
N LEU A 70 26.86 24.27 36.98
CA LEU A 70 25.86 25.35 36.90
C LEU A 70 24.82 25.41 35.74
N LEU A 71 23.57 25.07 36.09
CA LEU A 71 22.33 25.77 35.70
C LEU A 71 22.32 27.23 36.26
N PRO A 72 21.35 28.15 35.96
CA PRO A 72 20.23 28.17 34.98
C PRO A 72 20.11 29.52 34.20
N ILE A 73 19.21 29.63 33.20
CA ILE A 73 18.34 30.81 32.89
C ILE A 73 17.38 30.39 31.78
N GLY A 74 16.07 30.62 31.98
CA GLY A 74 15.06 30.56 30.94
C GLY A 74 14.66 31.95 30.45
N GLN A 75 14.37 32.08 29.15
CA GLN A 75 13.20 32.77 28.58
C GLN A 75 13.20 32.70 27.04
N LYS A 76 12.03 32.37 26.48
CA LYS A 76 11.47 32.68 25.14
C LYS A 76 12.42 32.77 23.94
N LEU A 77 12.15 31.97 22.90
CA LEU A 77 12.02 32.37 21.49
C LEU A 77 11.44 31.18 20.67
N LEU A 78 10.48 31.48 19.79
CA LEU A 78 9.97 30.60 18.72
C LEU A 78 11.08 30.23 17.71
N PRO A 79 11.02 29.05 17.06
CA PRO A 79 11.49 28.91 15.66
C PRO A 79 10.47 28.08 14.82
N LEU A 80 10.15 28.30 13.53
CA LEU A 80 10.96 28.58 12.32
C LEU A 80 12.12 27.58 12.14
N TRP A 81 11.83 26.51 11.39
CA TRP A 81 12.72 25.69 10.55
C TRP A 81 14.20 25.53 10.97
N SER A 82 14.54 24.35 11.50
CA SER A 82 15.85 23.64 11.52
C SER A 82 15.61 22.32 12.28
N GLY A 83 15.79 21.10 11.75
CA GLY A 83 17.06 20.46 11.37
C GLY A 83 17.60 19.58 12.54
N GLU A 84 17.84 18.28 12.29
CA GLU A 84 18.48 17.22 13.14
C GLU A 84 17.61 16.63 14.30
N SER A 85 17.58 15.33 14.69
CA SER A 85 18.44 14.13 14.50
C SER A 85 17.79 12.80 15.00
N SER A 86 17.80 11.76 14.16
CA SER A 86 18.28 10.36 14.31
C SER A 86 18.21 9.53 15.62
N ALA A 87 17.86 8.25 15.50
CA ALA A 87 18.31 7.13 16.35
C ALA A 87 19.07 6.08 15.51
N THR A 88 20.17 5.56 16.08
CA THR A 88 21.32 4.89 15.45
C THR A 88 21.32 3.35 15.58
N TYR A 89 21.91 2.66 14.60
CA TYR A 89 22.43 1.28 14.68
C TYR A 89 23.14 1.00 16.02
N ASP A 90 22.73 -0.04 16.76
CA ASP A 90 23.41 -0.50 17.98
C ASP A 90 24.35 -1.68 17.67
N PRO A 91 25.69 -1.49 17.77
CA PRO A 91 26.67 -2.57 17.59
C PRO A 91 26.60 -3.70 18.64
N ALA A 92 25.72 -3.61 19.65
CA ALA A 92 25.63 -4.57 20.75
C ALA A 92 25.09 -5.96 20.35
N ASP A 93 24.33 -6.08 19.25
CA ASP A 93 23.56 -7.31 18.97
C ASP A 93 24.32 -8.37 18.15
N THR A 94 25.38 -8.02 17.42
CA THR A 94 26.16 -8.98 16.58
C THR A 94 27.63 -9.11 16.98
N GLY A 95 28.14 -8.22 17.84
CA GLY A 95 29.55 -8.21 18.25
C GLY A 95 30.56 -7.89 17.13
N MET A 96 30.10 -7.50 15.94
CA MET A 96 30.93 -7.24 14.74
C MET A 96 30.60 -5.88 14.09
N VAL A 97 31.59 -5.28 13.42
CA VAL A 97 31.49 -3.98 12.74
C VAL A 97 32.15 -4.06 11.37
N SER A 98 31.45 -3.56 10.34
CA SER A 98 32.01 -3.40 9.00
C SER A 98 32.82 -2.09 8.95
N VAL A 99 34.03 -2.12 8.38
CA VAL A 99 34.96 -0.99 8.35
C VAL A 99 35.63 -0.87 6.99
N SER A 100 35.54 0.31 6.38
CA SER A 100 36.31 0.74 5.22
C SER A 100 37.71 1.20 5.65
N LEU A 101 38.75 0.50 5.22
CA LEU A 101 40.14 0.82 5.53
C LEU A 101 40.82 1.47 4.33
N ILE A 102 41.27 2.71 4.49
CA ILE A 102 42.02 3.43 3.46
C ILE A 102 43.52 3.31 3.74
N GLY A 103 44.23 2.64 2.85
CA GLY A 103 45.67 2.45 2.89
C GLY A 103 46.45 3.53 2.13
N GLU A 104 47.73 3.68 2.46
CA GLU A 104 48.67 4.50 1.71
C GLU A 104 48.95 3.90 0.32
N ARG A 105 49.03 4.75 -0.72
CA ARG A 105 49.29 4.29 -2.11
C ARG A 105 50.57 3.46 -2.15
N GLY A 106 50.47 2.23 -2.67
CA GLY A 106 51.58 1.29 -2.80
C GLY A 106 51.78 0.34 -1.59
N GLN A 107 50.98 0.45 -0.52
CA GLN A 107 51.07 -0.45 0.65
C GLN A 107 49.96 -1.49 0.75
N MET A 108 49.09 -1.58 -0.26
CA MET A 108 47.91 -2.46 -0.24
C MET A 108 48.22 -3.95 -0.03
N GLN A 109 49.30 -4.48 -0.61
CA GLN A 109 49.71 -5.87 -0.39
C GLN A 109 50.14 -6.13 1.06
N ALA A 110 50.80 -5.16 1.71
CA ALA A 110 51.22 -5.28 3.11
C ALA A 110 50.01 -5.15 4.05
N MET A 111 49.07 -4.26 3.73
CA MET A 111 47.83 -4.05 4.48
C MET A 111 46.97 -5.32 4.49
N ARG A 112 46.68 -5.90 3.31
CA ARG A 112 45.89 -7.14 3.20
C ARG A 112 46.56 -8.33 3.86
N LYS A 113 47.88 -8.45 3.74
CA LYS A 113 48.63 -9.51 4.43
C LYS A 113 48.50 -9.38 5.95
N ALA A 114 48.61 -8.17 6.50
CA ALA A 114 48.47 -7.93 7.93
C ALA A 114 47.04 -8.19 8.44
N LEU A 115 46.02 -7.81 7.67
CA LEU A 115 44.62 -8.12 7.99
C LEU A 115 44.38 -9.64 8.02
N SER A 116 44.91 -10.37 7.03
CA SER A 116 44.85 -11.84 7.01
C SER A 116 45.62 -12.48 8.18
N ASP A 117 46.82 -11.98 8.52
CA ASP A 117 47.60 -12.46 9.66
C ASP A 117 46.87 -12.22 11.01
N LEU A 118 45.99 -11.21 11.08
CA LEU A 118 45.13 -10.90 12.23
C LEU A 118 43.82 -11.69 12.25
N GLY A 119 43.54 -12.48 11.21
CA GLY A 119 42.30 -13.24 11.07
C GLY A 119 41.08 -12.41 10.63
N ILE A 120 41.31 -11.20 10.11
CA ILE A 120 40.25 -10.28 9.69
C ILE A 120 39.96 -10.48 8.20
N ALA A 121 38.71 -10.76 7.86
CA ALA A 121 38.28 -11.04 6.50
C ALA A 121 38.04 -9.73 5.70
N GLU A 122 38.58 -9.67 4.49
CA GLU A 122 38.26 -8.65 3.49
C GLU A 122 36.92 -9.00 2.82
N THR A 123 35.99 -8.03 2.79
CA THR A 123 34.66 -8.16 2.18
C THR A 123 34.58 -7.48 0.81
N GLY A 124 35.48 -6.53 0.52
CA GLY A 124 35.56 -5.85 -0.77
C GLY A 124 36.80 -4.97 -0.87
N SER A 125 37.20 -4.57 -2.09
CA SER A 125 38.28 -3.58 -2.25
C SER A 125 38.29 -2.87 -3.59
N VAL A 126 38.70 -1.61 -3.55
CA VAL A 126 38.91 -0.77 -4.75
C VAL A 126 40.05 0.22 -4.52
N ASN A 127 40.93 0.40 -5.52
CA ASN A 127 42.09 1.30 -5.44
C ASN A 127 42.96 1.07 -4.18
N ASN A 128 42.99 2.04 -3.27
CA ASN A 128 43.71 2.01 -2.00
C ASN A 128 42.78 1.84 -0.79
N ALA A 129 41.55 1.37 -1.00
CA ALA A 129 40.57 1.05 0.04
C ALA A 129 40.29 -0.46 0.10
N VAL A 130 40.06 -0.97 1.31
CA VAL A 130 39.67 -2.36 1.60
C VAL A 130 38.55 -2.34 2.64
N ASP A 131 37.42 -2.95 2.35
CA ASP A 131 36.35 -3.19 3.30
C ASP A 131 36.60 -4.48 4.06
N VAL A 132 36.38 -4.46 5.38
CA VAL A 132 36.56 -5.61 6.27
C VAL A 132 35.41 -5.73 7.26
N LEU A 133 35.17 -6.94 7.75
CA LEU A 133 34.26 -7.20 8.87
C LEU A 133 35.09 -7.61 10.10
N VAL A 134 34.89 -6.93 11.24
CA VAL A 134 35.78 -7.05 12.42
C VAL A 134 34.96 -7.15 13.70
N ALA A 135 35.27 -8.11 14.57
CA ALA A 135 34.68 -8.17 15.91
C ALA A 135 35.04 -6.90 16.71
N ILE A 136 34.12 -6.40 17.53
CA ILE A 136 34.29 -5.13 18.27
C ILE A 136 35.53 -5.18 19.17
N GLU A 137 35.75 -6.31 19.84
CA GLU A 137 36.93 -6.57 20.68
C GLU A 137 38.25 -6.57 19.90
N ASP A 138 38.19 -6.76 18.58
CA ASP A 138 39.32 -6.88 17.68
C ASP A 138 39.62 -5.58 16.91
N LEU A 139 38.77 -4.56 17.02
CA LEU A 139 39.00 -3.22 16.46
C LEU A 139 40.38 -2.60 16.84
N PRO A 140 40.90 -2.76 18.08
CA PRO A 140 42.23 -2.26 18.42
C PRO A 140 43.36 -2.90 17.60
N LYS A 141 43.15 -4.12 17.08
CA LYS A 141 44.14 -4.82 16.23
C LYS A 141 44.36 -4.08 14.90
N LEU A 142 43.35 -3.36 14.40
CA LEU A 142 43.45 -2.57 13.16
C LEU A 142 44.52 -1.47 13.24
N LEU A 143 44.83 -0.95 14.43
CA LEU A 143 45.91 0.04 14.62
C LEU A 143 47.31 -0.51 14.33
N THR A 144 47.45 -1.84 14.31
CA THR A 144 48.72 -2.51 14.00
C THR A 144 48.91 -2.77 12.50
N VAL A 145 47.87 -2.49 11.69
CA VAL A 145 47.89 -2.71 10.24
C VAL A 145 48.80 -1.67 9.57
N PRO A 146 49.91 -2.09 8.93
CA PRO A 146 50.86 -1.19 8.33
C PRO A 146 50.27 -0.50 7.10
N GLY A 147 50.50 0.81 7.00
CA GLY A 147 50.02 1.62 5.89
C GLY A 147 48.57 2.10 6.01
N LEU A 148 47.86 1.75 7.10
CA LEU A 148 46.51 2.23 7.38
C LEU A 148 46.52 3.76 7.63
N ARG A 149 45.85 4.49 6.74
CA ARG A 149 45.72 5.95 6.80
C ARG A 149 44.42 6.36 7.45
N ASP A 150 43.34 5.71 7.06
CA ASP A 150 42.01 5.95 7.61
C ASP A 150 41.25 4.64 7.82
N ALA A 151 40.33 4.65 8.78
CA ALA A 151 39.42 3.56 9.05
C ALA A 151 38.06 4.16 9.36
N THR A 152 37.11 3.94 8.47
CA THR A 152 35.76 4.50 8.55
C THR A 152 34.80 3.34 8.77
N PRO A 153 33.98 3.33 9.84
CA PRO A 153 32.94 2.32 9.94
C PRO A 153 32.02 2.45 8.72
N ASN A 154 31.70 1.32 8.10
CA ASN A 154 30.65 1.26 7.10
C ASN A 154 29.33 1.24 7.86
N LEU A 155 28.59 2.34 7.77
CA LEU A 155 27.23 2.43 8.28
C LEU A 155 26.30 2.20 7.10
N SER A 156 25.72 1.01 7.03
CA SER A 156 24.55 0.70 6.19
C SER A 156 23.32 0.67 7.09
N MET A 157 22.27 1.39 6.70
CA MET A 157 20.95 1.30 7.31
C MET A 157 20.13 0.31 6.49
N THR A 158 19.63 -0.72 7.15
CA THR A 158 18.69 -1.70 6.62
C THR A 158 17.74 -2.04 7.77
N ASN A 159 16.47 -1.63 7.66
CA ASN A 159 15.42 -1.96 8.61
C ASN A 159 14.42 -2.95 8.00
N ALA A 160 14.68 -4.24 8.17
CA ALA A 160 13.70 -5.21 8.70
C ALA A 160 12.19 -4.86 8.84
N GLY A 161 11.37 -4.47 7.84
CA GLY A 161 9.97 -4.06 8.06
C GLY A 161 9.86 -2.66 8.69
N ALA A 162 10.43 -1.66 8.02
CA ALA A 162 10.85 -0.39 8.61
C ALA A 162 9.73 0.59 8.98
N VAL A 163 8.52 0.39 8.49
CA VAL A 163 7.41 1.34 8.64
C VAL A 163 6.29 0.73 9.48
N LEU A 164 5.72 1.50 10.41
CA LEU A 164 4.46 1.10 11.04
C LEU A 164 3.43 1.05 9.93
N SER A 165 2.67 -0.03 9.79
CA SER A 165 1.62 -0.09 8.79
C SER A 165 0.46 0.80 9.22
N GLN A 166 0.62 2.13 9.10
CA GLN A 166 -0.47 3.06 9.39
C GLN A 166 -1.69 2.75 8.53
N GLY A 167 -1.46 2.16 7.36
CA GLY A 167 -2.49 1.57 6.52
C GLY A 167 -3.22 0.43 7.22
N ALA A 168 -2.49 -0.56 7.74
CA ALA A 168 -3.09 -1.68 8.45
C ALA A 168 -3.86 -1.24 9.70
N GLU A 169 -3.25 -0.39 10.54
CA GLU A 169 -3.92 0.13 11.74
C GLU A 169 -5.16 0.96 11.35
N SER A 170 -5.09 1.76 10.27
CA SER A 170 -6.24 2.56 9.80
C SER A 170 -7.43 1.69 9.39
N MET A 171 -7.17 0.55 8.74
CA MET A 171 -8.19 -0.39 8.29
C MET A 171 -8.58 -1.42 9.36
N GLY A 172 -7.80 -1.50 10.45
CA GLY A 172 -7.91 -2.55 11.46
C GLY A 172 -7.45 -3.92 10.96
N THR A 173 -6.59 -3.98 9.93
CA THR A 173 -6.11 -5.27 9.40
C THR A 173 -5.10 -5.96 10.31
N ASP A 174 -4.42 -5.25 11.21
CA ASP A 174 -3.56 -5.89 12.22
C ASP A 174 -4.35 -6.86 13.10
N ASP A 175 -5.48 -6.37 13.63
CA ASP A 175 -6.41 -7.18 14.43
C ASP A 175 -7.09 -8.26 13.56
N PHE A 176 -7.41 -7.95 12.30
CA PHE A 176 -8.01 -8.90 11.36
C PHE A 176 -7.07 -10.08 11.07
N ASN A 177 -5.82 -9.80 10.71
CA ASN A 177 -4.80 -10.80 10.39
C ASN A 177 -4.53 -11.69 11.59
N ALA A 178 -4.37 -11.10 12.78
CA ALA A 178 -4.18 -11.85 14.02
C ALA A 178 -5.40 -12.72 14.36
N LYS A 179 -6.61 -12.19 14.17
CA LYS A 179 -7.87 -12.88 14.50
C LYS A 179 -8.15 -14.05 13.58
N TYR A 180 -7.90 -13.91 12.28
CA TYR A 180 -8.24 -14.92 11.27
C TYR A 180 -7.04 -15.75 10.79
N ARG A 181 -5.85 -15.45 11.32
CA ARG A 181 -4.54 -15.99 10.89
C ARG A 181 -4.41 -15.99 9.38
N VAL A 182 -4.50 -14.80 8.81
CA VAL A 182 -4.36 -14.54 7.37
C VAL A 182 -3.29 -13.48 7.15
N ASP A 183 -2.56 -13.62 6.07
CA ASP A 183 -1.49 -12.71 5.65
C ASP A 183 -1.46 -12.50 4.13
N GLY A 184 -2.40 -13.08 3.38
CA GLY A 184 -2.49 -13.02 1.92
C GLY A 184 -1.78 -14.19 1.22
N SER A 185 -1.33 -15.19 1.99
CA SER A 185 -0.67 -16.39 1.47
C SER A 185 -1.47 -17.06 0.36
N GLY A 186 -0.76 -17.49 -0.70
CA GLY A 186 -1.37 -18.15 -1.85
C GLY A 186 -2.03 -17.20 -2.86
N VAL A 187 -2.08 -15.89 -2.58
CA VAL A 187 -2.59 -14.88 -3.51
C VAL A 187 -1.45 -14.19 -4.24
N LYS A 188 -1.57 -14.04 -5.56
CA LYS A 188 -0.65 -13.23 -6.37
C LYS A 188 -1.26 -11.88 -6.72
N ILE A 189 -0.56 -10.78 -6.41
CA ILE A 189 -0.96 -9.42 -6.78
C ILE A 189 -0.06 -8.88 -7.92
N GLY A 190 -0.71 -8.42 -8.99
CA GLY A 190 -0.08 -7.71 -10.09
C GLY A 190 -0.15 -6.20 -9.90
N VAL A 191 1.00 -5.51 -9.88
CA VAL A 191 1.09 -4.05 -9.74
C VAL A 191 1.35 -3.39 -11.11
N LEU A 192 0.52 -2.41 -11.46
CA LEU A 192 0.64 -1.57 -12.66
C LEU A 192 0.91 -0.12 -12.25
N SER A 193 2.14 0.35 -12.49
CA SER A 193 2.52 1.73 -12.15
C SER A 193 3.60 2.25 -13.09
N ASP A 194 4.35 3.28 -12.70
CA ASP A 194 5.34 3.90 -13.57
C ASP A 194 6.59 3.04 -13.78
N SER A 195 7.30 2.68 -12.72
CA SER A 195 8.48 1.82 -12.75
C SER A 195 8.66 0.99 -11.47
N PHE A 196 9.58 0.02 -11.53
CA PHE A 196 9.99 -0.81 -10.40
C PHE A 196 11.52 -0.95 -10.36
N ASP A 197 12.12 -0.49 -9.27
CA ASP A 197 13.56 -0.50 -8.98
C ASP A 197 14.42 0.26 -10.02
N THR A 198 13.85 1.30 -10.64
CA THR A 198 14.61 2.15 -11.56
C THR A 198 15.35 3.25 -10.82
N ALA A 199 16.68 3.13 -10.78
CA ALA A 199 17.57 4.17 -10.30
C ALA A 199 17.30 5.50 -11.03
N ARG A 200 16.75 6.49 -10.33
CA ARG A 200 16.59 7.87 -10.82
C ARG A 200 17.94 8.42 -11.34
N ASP A 201 18.21 8.34 -12.64
CA ASP A 201 19.32 9.06 -13.30
C ASP A 201 18.99 10.55 -13.45
N ASN A 202 18.67 11.20 -12.34
CA ASN A 202 18.92 12.62 -12.21
C ASN A 202 19.82 12.81 -10.97
N THR A 203 20.92 13.51 -11.15
CA THR A 203 21.92 13.76 -10.10
C THR A 203 21.42 14.65 -8.95
N ALA A 204 20.11 14.88 -8.84
CA ALA A 204 19.51 15.77 -7.84
C ALA A 204 18.77 15.03 -6.72
N ASN A 205 18.23 13.81 -6.94
CA ASN A 205 17.59 12.98 -5.90
C ASN A 205 17.62 11.48 -6.30
N PRO A 206 18.67 10.70 -5.94
CA PRO A 206 18.66 9.24 -6.09
C PRO A 206 17.61 8.61 -5.17
N PRO A 207 17.07 7.40 -5.49
CA PRO A 207 16.20 6.69 -4.56
C PRO A 207 16.96 6.39 -3.26
N LEU A 208 16.27 6.51 -2.13
CA LEU A 208 16.87 6.32 -0.80
C LEU A 208 17.26 4.85 -0.56
N THR A 209 16.51 3.91 -1.15
CA THR A 209 16.72 2.46 -1.09
C THR A 209 16.55 1.82 -2.47
N THR A 210 16.98 0.57 -2.64
CA THR A 210 16.74 -0.28 -3.82
C THR A 210 15.90 -1.50 -3.46
N TYR A 211 15.35 -2.22 -4.44
CA TYR A 211 14.67 -3.50 -4.17
C TYR A 211 15.58 -4.54 -3.51
N ALA A 212 16.88 -4.53 -3.83
CA ALA A 212 17.85 -5.37 -3.14
C ALA A 212 17.98 -5.01 -1.64
N ASP A 213 17.85 -3.72 -1.31
CA ASP A 213 17.78 -3.28 0.08
C ASP A 213 16.47 -3.75 0.71
N ASP A 214 15.32 -3.58 0.04
CA ASP A 214 14.01 -4.02 0.53
C ASP A 214 13.97 -5.53 0.86
N ILE A 215 14.62 -6.38 0.06
CA ILE A 215 14.77 -7.81 0.37
C ILE A 215 15.63 -8.02 1.62
N ALA A 216 16.77 -7.32 1.69
CA ALA A 216 17.67 -7.43 2.83
C ALA A 216 17.01 -6.93 4.12
N THR A 217 16.05 -6.03 3.99
CA THR A 217 15.25 -5.44 5.05
C THR A 217 13.87 -6.04 5.18
N GLY A 218 13.50 -7.10 4.47
CA GLY A 218 12.15 -7.65 4.55
C GLY A 218 11.01 -6.63 4.35
N ASP A 219 11.26 -5.49 3.70
CA ASP A 219 10.23 -4.52 3.31
C ASP A 219 9.52 -4.98 2.03
N LEU A 220 10.18 -5.85 1.26
CA LEU A 220 9.58 -6.62 0.18
C LEU A 220 10.16 -8.04 0.14
N PRO A 221 9.39 -9.02 -0.34
CA PRO A 221 9.86 -10.38 -0.47
C PRO A 221 10.80 -10.49 -1.68
N ALA A 222 11.71 -11.46 -1.65
CA ALA A 222 12.44 -11.85 -2.85
C ALA A 222 11.49 -12.49 -3.87
N GLY A 223 11.82 -12.37 -5.16
CA GLY A 223 11.11 -13.10 -6.21
C GLY A 223 9.93 -12.37 -6.87
N VAL A 224 9.78 -11.05 -6.65
CA VAL A 224 8.89 -10.20 -7.47
C VAL A 224 9.16 -10.45 -8.97
N THR A 225 8.12 -10.81 -9.73
CA THR A 225 8.24 -11.09 -11.17
C THR A 225 8.06 -9.81 -11.98
N ILE A 226 9.14 -9.32 -12.59
CA ILE A 226 9.11 -8.10 -13.44
C ILE A 226 8.82 -8.50 -14.89
N LEU A 227 7.58 -8.28 -15.34
CA LEU A 227 7.15 -8.59 -16.72
C LEU A 227 7.63 -7.51 -17.70
N GLN A 228 7.48 -6.24 -17.31
CA GLN A 228 8.00 -5.10 -18.05
C GLN A 228 8.19 -3.92 -17.10
N ASP A 229 9.28 -3.18 -17.27
CA ASP A 229 9.60 -2.00 -16.46
C ASP A 229 9.93 -0.78 -17.35
N PHE A 230 9.70 0.42 -16.83
CA PHE A 230 9.93 1.67 -17.55
C PHE A 230 11.19 2.39 -17.04
N PRO A 231 12.20 2.61 -17.89
CA PRO A 231 13.55 2.98 -17.44
C PRO A 231 13.70 4.39 -16.82
N PHE A 232 12.63 5.18 -16.77
CA PHE A 232 12.65 6.57 -16.31
C PHE A 232 11.51 6.91 -15.33
N GLY A 233 10.93 5.91 -14.67
CA GLY A 233 9.88 6.15 -13.68
C GLY A 233 10.44 6.64 -12.35
N SER A 234 9.51 7.00 -11.47
CA SER A 234 9.76 7.56 -10.15
C SER A 234 9.93 6.49 -9.07
N ASP A 235 9.73 5.23 -9.45
CA ASP A 235 9.75 4.03 -8.62
C ASP A 235 8.48 3.88 -7.74
N GLU A 236 7.35 4.41 -8.22
CA GLU A 236 6.06 4.40 -7.52
C GLU A 236 5.49 2.98 -7.42
N GLY A 237 5.72 2.15 -8.43
CA GLY A 237 5.28 0.74 -8.42
C GLY A 237 5.93 -0.10 -7.32
N ARG A 238 7.20 0.15 -6.99
CA ARG A 238 7.85 -0.50 -5.84
C ARG A 238 7.30 0.03 -4.51
N ALA A 239 6.97 1.31 -4.43
CA ALA A 239 6.34 1.89 -3.24
C ALA A 239 4.93 1.30 -3.01
N MET A 240 4.12 1.14 -4.06
CA MET A 240 2.82 0.46 -3.97
C MET A 240 2.96 -0.98 -3.46
N ALA A 241 4.00 -1.70 -3.91
CA ALA A 241 4.26 -3.06 -3.43
C ALA A 241 4.57 -3.09 -1.92
N GLN A 242 5.31 -2.11 -1.38
CA GLN A 242 5.57 -2.02 0.07
C GLN A 242 4.25 -1.86 0.84
N LEU A 243 3.38 -0.94 0.40
CA LEU A 243 2.07 -0.72 1.04
C LEU A 243 1.20 -1.98 1.09
N ILE A 244 1.26 -2.78 0.03
CA ILE A 244 0.54 -4.06 -0.03
C ILE A 244 1.16 -5.05 0.95
N TYR A 245 2.49 -5.18 0.94
CA TYR A 245 3.22 -6.15 1.73
C TYR A 245 3.12 -5.87 3.24
N ASP A 246 3.03 -4.61 3.63
CA ASP A 246 2.81 -4.19 5.02
C ASP A 246 1.44 -4.61 5.58
N VAL A 247 0.46 -4.88 4.71
CA VAL A 247 -0.90 -5.33 5.09
C VAL A 247 -1.05 -6.84 4.88
N ALA A 248 -0.46 -7.37 3.80
CA ALA A 248 -0.59 -8.75 3.38
C ALA A 248 0.80 -9.31 3.00
N PRO A 249 1.65 -9.67 3.99
CA PRO A 249 3.03 -10.09 3.74
C PRO A 249 3.15 -11.49 3.11
N GLY A 250 2.09 -12.29 3.06
CA GLY A 250 2.06 -13.61 2.42
C GLY A 250 1.88 -13.57 0.90
N VAL A 251 1.55 -12.40 0.32
CA VAL A 251 1.29 -12.28 -1.12
C VAL A 251 2.57 -12.46 -1.94
N THR A 252 2.40 -12.94 -3.17
CA THR A 252 3.47 -12.88 -4.19
C THR A 252 3.18 -11.79 -5.19
N PHE A 253 4.24 -11.22 -5.78
CA PHE A 253 4.09 -10.06 -6.67
C PHE A 253 4.47 -10.34 -8.11
N SER A 254 3.74 -9.68 -9.01
CA SER A 254 4.20 -9.39 -10.37
C SER A 254 4.08 -7.90 -10.65
N TYR A 255 4.94 -7.40 -11.50
CA TYR A 255 4.96 -5.99 -11.88
C TYR A 255 4.96 -5.82 -13.40
N HIS A 256 4.18 -4.87 -13.87
CA HIS A 256 4.25 -4.37 -15.25
C HIS A 256 4.14 -2.86 -15.24
N THR A 257 4.87 -2.17 -16.11
CA THR A 257 4.69 -0.72 -16.26
C THR A 257 3.39 -0.39 -16.98
N ALA A 258 2.62 0.56 -16.45
CA ALA A 258 1.52 1.21 -17.14
C ALA A 258 1.99 2.38 -18.02
N PHE A 259 3.27 2.75 -17.97
CA PHE A 259 3.86 3.78 -18.84
C PHE A 259 4.16 3.22 -20.24
N GLY A 260 4.07 4.08 -21.25
CA GLY A 260 4.27 3.69 -22.65
C GLY A 260 3.00 3.76 -23.51
N GLY A 261 1.91 4.33 -22.98
CA GLY A 261 0.64 4.53 -23.67
C GLY A 261 -0.42 3.48 -23.33
N GLU A 262 -1.68 3.76 -23.69
CA GLU A 262 -2.85 2.94 -23.34
C GLU A 262 -2.71 1.46 -23.75
N ALA A 263 -2.13 1.17 -24.92
CA ALA A 263 -1.93 -0.20 -25.38
C ALA A 263 -0.90 -0.97 -24.52
N THR A 264 0.12 -0.29 -24.00
CA THR A 264 1.08 -0.90 -23.07
C THR A 264 0.42 -1.20 -21.74
N PHE A 265 -0.44 -0.30 -21.26
CA PHE A 265 -1.21 -0.50 -20.04
C PHE A 265 -2.20 -1.68 -20.20
N ALA A 266 -3.09 -1.63 -21.20
CA ALA A 266 -4.06 -2.70 -21.45
C ALA A 266 -3.38 -4.07 -21.65
N GLY A 267 -2.29 -4.11 -22.44
CA GLY A 267 -1.51 -5.34 -22.61
C GLY A 267 -0.77 -5.79 -21.34
N GLY A 268 -0.46 -4.87 -20.43
CA GLY A 268 0.10 -5.16 -19.11
C GLY A 268 -0.90 -5.86 -18.19
N ILE A 269 -2.18 -5.46 -18.23
CA ILE A 269 -3.27 -6.15 -17.53
C ILE A 269 -3.35 -7.59 -18.02
N ASP A 270 -3.42 -7.81 -19.33
CA ASP A 270 -3.45 -9.15 -19.94
C ASP A 270 -2.20 -9.98 -19.55
N ALA A 271 -1.03 -9.35 -19.49
CA ALA A 271 0.22 -10.00 -19.10
C ALA A 271 0.22 -10.46 -17.64
N LEU A 272 -0.32 -9.64 -16.72
CA LEU A 272 -0.45 -10.00 -15.31
C LEU A 272 -1.47 -11.12 -15.10
N VAL A 273 -2.61 -11.09 -15.81
CA VAL A 273 -3.56 -12.21 -15.82
C VAL A 273 -2.88 -13.50 -16.32
N ALA A 274 -2.08 -13.41 -17.38
CA ALA A 274 -1.36 -14.55 -17.95
C ALA A 274 -0.25 -15.09 -17.03
N ASP A 275 0.36 -14.24 -16.20
CA ASP A 275 1.29 -14.65 -15.14
C ASP A 275 0.58 -15.30 -13.94
N GLY A 276 -0.74 -15.21 -13.89
CA GLY A 276 -1.57 -15.80 -12.86
C GLY A 276 -1.80 -14.89 -11.66
N ALA A 277 -1.79 -13.56 -11.86
CA ALA A 277 -2.26 -12.63 -10.83
C ALA A 277 -3.74 -12.88 -10.54
N ASP A 278 -4.09 -13.00 -9.27
CA ASP A 278 -5.47 -13.12 -8.78
C ASP A 278 -6.10 -11.74 -8.58
N ILE A 279 -5.26 -10.76 -8.23
CA ILE A 279 -5.60 -9.36 -8.05
C ILE A 279 -4.67 -8.50 -8.88
N ILE A 280 -5.19 -7.45 -9.50
CA ILE A 280 -4.41 -6.42 -10.20
C ILE A 280 -4.73 -5.07 -9.58
N VAL A 281 -3.72 -4.22 -9.40
CA VAL A 281 -3.87 -2.87 -8.87
C VAL A 281 -3.08 -1.85 -9.69
N ASP A 282 -3.69 -0.70 -9.99
CA ASP A 282 -3.06 0.39 -10.72
C ASP A 282 -3.24 1.77 -10.09
N ASP A 283 -2.39 2.71 -10.51
CA ASP A 283 -2.41 4.12 -10.10
C ASP A 283 -2.24 5.13 -11.25
N VAL A 284 -2.29 4.69 -12.52
CA VAL A 284 -1.90 5.51 -13.68
C VAL A 284 -3.10 5.94 -14.50
N PHE A 285 -3.17 7.23 -14.81
CA PHE A 285 -4.21 7.80 -15.68
C PHE A 285 -3.69 8.29 -17.02
N TYR A 286 -4.51 8.10 -18.06
CA TYR A 286 -4.32 8.71 -19.38
C TYR A 286 -5.41 9.75 -19.65
N ALA A 287 -5.02 10.92 -20.15
CA ALA A 287 -5.97 11.97 -20.53
C ALA A 287 -6.92 11.54 -21.66
N ILE A 288 -6.47 10.63 -22.52
CA ILE A 288 -7.18 10.13 -23.70
C ILE A 288 -8.07 8.91 -23.39
N ASP A 289 -8.01 8.37 -22.16
CA ASP A 289 -8.88 7.27 -21.75
C ASP A 289 -10.34 7.77 -21.78
N PRO A 290 -11.25 7.11 -22.53
CA PRO A 290 -12.57 7.68 -22.80
C PRO A 290 -13.43 7.84 -21.55
N VAL A 291 -14.12 8.99 -21.46
CA VAL A 291 -15.04 9.29 -20.35
C VAL A 291 -16.42 8.63 -20.54
N TYR A 292 -16.93 8.62 -21.77
CA TYR A 292 -18.34 8.32 -22.07
C TYR A 292 -18.58 6.93 -22.71
N LEU A 293 -17.54 6.10 -22.81
CA LEU A 293 -17.56 4.71 -23.27
C LEU A 293 -16.35 3.96 -22.70
N ASP A 294 -16.34 2.63 -22.81
CA ASP A 294 -15.21 1.83 -22.34
C ASP A 294 -14.09 1.75 -23.39
N GLY A 295 -12.97 2.43 -23.12
CA GLY A 295 -11.74 2.33 -23.90
C GLY A 295 -11.02 0.99 -23.74
N ILE A 296 -9.92 0.79 -24.47
CA ILE A 296 -9.15 -0.47 -24.41
C ILE A 296 -8.63 -0.85 -23.03
N ILE A 297 -8.38 0.11 -22.13
CA ILE A 297 -7.95 -0.18 -20.76
C ILE A 297 -9.14 -0.72 -19.97
N SER A 298 -10.30 -0.03 -19.99
CA SER A 298 -11.54 -0.53 -19.36
C SER A 298 -11.93 -1.92 -19.86
N GLN A 299 -11.82 -2.17 -21.17
CA GLN A 299 -12.08 -3.49 -21.75
C GLN A 299 -11.12 -4.57 -21.21
N ALA A 300 -9.84 -4.23 -21.00
CA ALA A 300 -8.88 -5.16 -20.39
C ALA A 300 -9.21 -5.43 -18.92
N VAL A 301 -9.68 -4.42 -18.17
CA VAL A 301 -10.20 -4.59 -16.80
C VAL A 301 -11.39 -5.56 -16.80
N ASP A 302 -12.37 -5.35 -17.66
CA ASP A 302 -13.55 -6.22 -17.75
C ASP A 302 -13.19 -7.65 -18.18
N ASN A 303 -12.19 -7.82 -19.04
CA ASN A 303 -11.66 -9.13 -19.42
C ASN A 303 -10.95 -9.83 -18.25
N ALA A 304 -10.19 -9.10 -17.43
CA ALA A 304 -9.57 -9.63 -16.22
C ALA A 304 -10.64 -10.10 -15.21
N PHE A 305 -11.67 -9.28 -15.01
CA PHE A 305 -12.82 -9.64 -14.17
C PHE A 305 -13.55 -10.88 -14.69
N ALA A 306 -13.81 -10.95 -16.00
CA ALA A 306 -14.41 -12.12 -16.64
C ALA A 306 -13.53 -13.39 -16.53
N ALA A 307 -12.21 -13.22 -16.37
CA ALA A 307 -11.27 -14.29 -16.08
C ALA A 307 -11.19 -14.64 -14.57
N GLY A 308 -12.06 -14.06 -13.74
CA GLY A 308 -12.14 -14.32 -12.30
C GLY A 308 -11.12 -13.55 -11.48
N ARG A 309 -10.58 -12.43 -11.99
CA ARG A 309 -9.56 -11.62 -11.30
C ARG A 309 -10.18 -10.38 -10.68
N GLN A 310 -9.69 -9.98 -9.52
CA GLN A 310 -10.04 -8.69 -8.95
C GLN A 310 -9.16 -7.60 -9.57
N TYR A 311 -9.72 -6.43 -9.85
CA TYR A 311 -9.04 -5.26 -10.34
C TYR A 311 -9.36 -4.02 -9.49
N TYR A 312 -8.33 -3.36 -8.96
CA TYR A 312 -8.43 -2.15 -8.15
C TYR A 312 -7.72 -0.99 -8.84
N SER A 313 -8.38 0.16 -8.94
CA SER A 313 -7.79 1.33 -9.60
C SER A 313 -7.89 2.54 -8.68
N SER A 314 -6.84 3.34 -8.62
CA SER A 314 -6.90 4.63 -7.94
C SER A 314 -7.97 5.52 -8.58
N ALA A 315 -8.75 6.29 -7.81
CA ALA A 315 -9.77 7.20 -8.37
C ALA A 315 -9.17 8.48 -8.99
N GLY A 316 -7.92 8.80 -8.67
CA GLY A 316 -7.20 10.00 -9.07
C GLY A 316 -7.35 11.15 -8.06
N ASN A 317 -6.53 12.17 -8.24
CA ASN A 317 -6.40 13.29 -7.30
C ASN A 317 -7.00 14.60 -7.83
N GLY A 318 -8.13 14.52 -8.55
CA GLY A 318 -8.79 15.66 -9.21
C GLY A 318 -10.02 16.20 -8.48
N ALA A 319 -10.39 15.66 -7.33
CA ALA A 319 -11.58 16.04 -6.55
C ALA A 319 -12.86 16.12 -7.42
N VAL A 320 -13.60 17.23 -7.26
CA VAL A 320 -14.71 17.65 -8.12
C VAL A 320 -14.30 18.75 -9.11
N GLN A 321 -13.05 18.73 -9.57
CA GLN A 321 -12.45 19.76 -10.44
C GLN A 321 -12.53 19.41 -11.93
N ALA A 322 -13.59 18.73 -12.35
CA ALA A 322 -13.97 18.65 -13.76
C ALA A 322 -15.11 19.63 -14.08
N PHE A 323 -15.41 19.79 -15.36
CA PHE A 323 -16.62 20.45 -15.83
C PHE A 323 -17.24 19.60 -16.92
N ALA A 324 -18.46 19.12 -16.67
CA ALA A 324 -19.23 18.40 -17.67
C ALA A 324 -20.60 19.02 -17.91
N GLN A 325 -20.96 19.18 -19.17
CA GLN A 325 -22.26 19.72 -19.58
C GLN A 325 -22.61 19.24 -20.99
N ASP A 326 -23.89 19.16 -21.29
CA ASP A 326 -24.36 19.11 -22.66
C ASP A 326 -23.90 20.37 -23.40
N PHE A 327 -23.38 20.21 -24.62
CA PHE A 327 -23.03 21.35 -25.46
C PHE A 327 -24.26 22.25 -25.69
N ASN A 328 -24.25 23.45 -25.10
CA ASN A 328 -25.27 24.48 -25.24
C ASN A 328 -24.90 25.46 -26.37
N PRO A 329 -25.47 25.35 -27.58
CA PRO A 329 -25.03 26.13 -28.73
C PRO A 329 -25.58 27.56 -28.75
N ASP A 330 -24.71 28.57 -28.82
CA ASP A 330 -25.06 29.94 -29.20
C ASP A 330 -24.61 30.23 -30.65
N PRO A 331 -25.52 30.63 -31.57
CA PRO A 331 -25.18 30.86 -32.97
C PRO A 331 -24.05 31.89 -33.18
N PHE A 332 -22.96 31.47 -33.83
CA PHE A 332 -21.82 32.34 -34.14
C PHE A 332 -21.72 32.64 -35.66
N ASN A 333 -21.82 31.62 -36.51
CA ASN A 333 -21.85 31.71 -37.99
C ASN A 333 -20.87 32.73 -38.61
N ALA A 334 -19.63 32.76 -38.13
CA ALA A 334 -18.64 33.74 -38.53
C ALA A 334 -17.21 33.18 -38.55
N LEU A 335 -16.32 33.89 -39.24
CA LEU A 335 -14.90 33.56 -39.24
C LEU A 335 -14.28 33.89 -37.88
N PHE A 336 -13.67 32.89 -37.25
CA PHE A 336 -12.88 33.03 -36.04
C PHE A 336 -11.55 32.32 -36.24
N ASN A 337 -10.44 32.97 -35.87
CA ASN A 337 -9.08 32.43 -36.06
C ASN A 337 -8.72 31.92 -37.48
N GLY A 338 -9.46 32.32 -38.51
CA GLY A 338 -9.23 31.90 -39.91
C GLY A 338 -10.19 30.85 -40.43
N ASP A 339 -10.98 30.23 -39.55
CA ASP A 339 -11.94 29.17 -39.88
C ASP A 339 -13.39 29.62 -39.62
N LEU A 340 -14.35 28.95 -40.26
CA LEU A 340 -15.77 29.26 -40.11
C LEU A 340 -16.38 28.35 -39.04
N TYR A 341 -16.95 28.95 -37.99
CA TYR A 341 -17.62 28.21 -36.91
C TYR A 341 -19.11 28.46 -36.90
N GLU A 342 -19.87 27.42 -36.56
CA GLU A 342 -21.32 27.43 -36.56
C GLU A 342 -21.87 28.00 -35.26
N SER A 343 -21.35 27.51 -34.14
CA SER A 343 -21.76 27.91 -32.80
C SER A 343 -20.58 27.93 -31.83
N VAL A 344 -20.75 28.70 -30.75
CA VAL A 344 -19.89 28.71 -29.58
C VAL A 344 -20.68 28.19 -28.39
N HIS A 345 -20.04 27.49 -27.46
CA HIS A 345 -20.67 27.01 -26.25
C HIS A 345 -21.07 28.16 -25.33
N ASP A 346 -22.30 28.13 -24.85
CA ASP A 346 -22.80 29.00 -23.78
C ASP A 346 -22.70 28.27 -22.43
N PHE A 347 -21.70 28.68 -21.63
CA PHE A 347 -21.42 28.17 -20.30
C PHE A 347 -22.49 28.52 -19.25
N ASN A 348 -23.46 29.38 -19.59
CA ASN A 348 -24.54 29.72 -18.68
C ASN A 348 -25.72 28.74 -18.84
N PRO A 349 -26.11 28.01 -17.78
CA PRO A 349 -27.29 27.14 -17.83
C PRO A 349 -28.61 27.92 -17.82
N ASP A 350 -28.62 29.20 -17.44
CA ASP A 350 -29.84 30.05 -17.48
C ASP A 350 -30.09 30.57 -18.90
N PRO A 351 -31.23 30.24 -19.54
CA PRO A 351 -31.53 30.64 -20.92
C PRO A 351 -31.78 32.15 -21.11
N THR A 352 -31.71 32.97 -20.05
CA THR A 352 -31.97 34.42 -20.10
C THR A 352 -30.71 35.27 -20.27
N SER A 353 -29.51 34.68 -20.21
CA SER A 353 -28.24 35.35 -20.54
C SER A 353 -27.24 34.38 -21.17
N THR A 354 -26.29 34.90 -21.95
CA THR A 354 -25.25 34.12 -22.64
C THR A 354 -23.88 34.37 -22.00
N ASP A 355 -23.13 33.30 -21.72
CA ASP A 355 -21.72 33.34 -21.33
C ASP A 355 -20.89 32.47 -22.28
N GLN A 356 -20.37 33.08 -23.35
CA GLN A 356 -19.58 32.36 -24.36
C GLN A 356 -18.11 32.16 -23.95
N ILE A 357 -17.66 32.78 -22.84
CA ILE A 357 -16.24 32.84 -22.48
C ILE A 357 -16.06 32.62 -20.99
N ARG A 358 -15.61 31.41 -20.63
CA ARG A 358 -15.25 31.11 -19.25
C ARG A 358 -13.91 31.76 -18.88
N GLN A 359 -13.93 32.71 -17.96
CA GLN A 359 -12.70 33.39 -17.53
C GLN A 359 -11.91 32.57 -16.51
N PHE A 360 -10.58 32.66 -16.60
CA PHE A 360 -9.67 32.09 -15.62
C PHE A 360 -8.44 32.97 -15.40
N PHE A 361 -7.84 32.85 -14.22
CA PHE A 361 -6.64 33.60 -13.87
C PHE A 361 -5.42 32.70 -14.00
N LEU A 362 -4.35 33.20 -14.61
CA LEU A 362 -3.10 32.47 -14.74
C LEU A 362 -1.93 33.38 -14.31
N PRO A 363 -1.18 33.02 -13.25
CA PRO A 363 0.01 33.76 -12.84
C PRO A 363 1.04 33.87 -13.97
N ASN A 364 1.93 34.86 -13.90
CA ASN A 364 3.06 34.93 -14.83
C ASN A 364 3.94 33.67 -14.72
N GLY A 365 4.21 33.00 -15.84
CA GLY A 365 4.88 31.69 -15.88
C GLY A 365 3.97 30.50 -15.55
N GLY A 366 2.73 30.75 -15.13
CA GLY A 366 1.71 29.72 -14.94
C GLY A 366 1.32 29.06 -16.26
N THR A 367 0.91 27.80 -16.20
CA THR A 367 0.54 26.98 -17.37
C THR A 367 -0.84 26.38 -17.16
N LEU A 368 -1.72 26.57 -18.12
CA LEU A 368 -2.96 25.82 -18.30
C LEU A 368 -2.65 24.52 -19.06
N ARG A 369 -3.11 23.39 -18.54
CA ARG A 369 -3.11 22.05 -19.14
C ARG A 369 -4.48 21.43 -18.90
N ILE A 370 -5.30 21.39 -19.93
CA ILE A 370 -6.63 20.78 -19.88
C ILE A 370 -6.83 19.88 -21.08
N PHE A 371 -7.66 18.86 -20.90
CA PHE A 371 -8.24 18.15 -22.03
C PHE A 371 -9.75 18.36 -22.08
N LEU A 372 -10.28 18.26 -23.29
CA LEU A 372 -11.70 18.25 -23.62
C LEU A 372 -12.00 16.91 -24.28
N GLN A 373 -12.96 16.16 -23.74
CA GLN A 373 -13.57 15.00 -24.39
C GLN A 373 -15.06 15.25 -24.60
N TRP A 374 -15.67 14.61 -25.59
CA TRP A 374 -17.13 14.66 -25.77
C TRP A 374 -17.70 13.32 -26.19
N ALA A 375 -19.00 13.14 -25.96
CA ALA A 375 -19.70 11.88 -26.14
C ALA A 375 -19.91 11.54 -27.63
N ASP A 376 -18.87 11.06 -28.29
CA ASP A 376 -18.89 10.56 -29.67
C ASP A 376 -18.04 9.28 -29.86
N ALA A 377 -18.05 8.70 -31.06
CA ALA A 377 -17.30 7.49 -31.40
C ALA A 377 -15.78 7.71 -31.23
N PHE A 378 -15.12 6.75 -30.57
CA PHE A 378 -13.72 6.85 -30.16
C PHE A 378 -12.91 5.67 -30.70
N THR A 379 -11.95 5.92 -31.60
CA THR A 379 -11.17 4.84 -32.26
C THR A 379 -10.25 4.04 -31.35
N ASN A 380 -9.97 4.50 -30.13
CA ASN A 380 -9.22 3.73 -29.13
C ASN A 380 -10.09 2.72 -28.37
N ALA A 381 -11.41 2.66 -28.63
CA ALA A 381 -12.32 1.66 -28.07
C ALA A 381 -12.63 0.55 -29.08
N ASP A 382 -12.88 0.91 -30.35
CA ASP A 382 -12.94 -0.04 -31.47
C ASP A 382 -12.25 0.54 -32.72
N VAL A 383 -11.33 -0.24 -33.29
CA VAL A 383 -10.63 0.08 -34.54
C VAL A 383 -11.56 0.03 -35.77
N GLY A 384 -12.76 -0.57 -35.63
CA GLY A 384 -13.83 -0.61 -36.61
C GLY A 384 -14.89 0.49 -36.46
N ALA A 385 -14.81 1.31 -35.40
CA ALA A 385 -15.79 2.35 -35.12
C ALA A 385 -15.91 3.37 -36.27
N PRO A 386 -17.10 3.94 -36.50
CA PRO A 386 -17.27 5.05 -37.43
C PRO A 386 -16.38 6.24 -37.01
N VAL A 387 -15.98 7.06 -37.99
CA VAL A 387 -15.25 8.32 -37.71
C VAL A 387 -16.10 9.20 -36.79
N THR A 388 -15.44 9.91 -35.88
CA THR A 388 -16.07 10.96 -35.05
C THR A 388 -16.87 11.89 -35.98
N GLU A 389 -18.16 12.08 -35.66
CA GLU A 389 -19.12 12.81 -36.49
C GLU A 389 -19.15 14.31 -36.18
N THR A 390 -18.54 14.70 -35.05
CA THR A 390 -18.43 16.08 -34.56
C THR A 390 -17.00 16.52 -34.28
N ASP A 391 -16.79 17.84 -34.24
CA ASP A 391 -15.48 18.49 -34.14
C ASP A 391 -15.62 19.73 -33.25
N LEU A 392 -15.17 19.61 -32.00
CA LEU A 392 -15.19 20.67 -31.00
C LEU A 392 -13.78 21.22 -30.81
N ASP A 393 -13.62 22.52 -31.08
CA ASP A 393 -12.37 23.24 -30.93
C ASP A 393 -12.38 24.06 -29.65
N ILE A 394 -11.22 24.21 -29.00
CA ILE A 394 -11.08 24.89 -27.71
C ILE A 394 -9.98 25.94 -27.76
N PHE A 395 -10.32 27.19 -27.42
CA PHE A 395 -9.42 28.33 -27.53
C PHE A 395 -9.18 29.04 -26.21
N VAL A 396 -7.93 29.47 -26.01
CA VAL A 396 -7.53 30.41 -24.96
C VAL A 396 -7.45 31.82 -25.54
N LEU A 397 -8.18 32.74 -24.92
CA LEU A 397 -8.35 34.12 -25.35
C LEU A 397 -7.69 35.07 -24.34
N ASN A 398 -7.08 36.15 -24.82
CA ASN A 398 -6.66 37.24 -23.94
C ASN A 398 -7.81 38.24 -23.68
N SER A 399 -7.54 39.28 -22.87
CA SER A 399 -8.52 40.32 -22.53
C SER A 399 -9.05 41.15 -23.71
N SER A 400 -8.39 41.09 -24.87
CA SER A 400 -8.85 41.71 -26.12
C SER A 400 -9.62 40.72 -27.02
N LEU A 401 -9.96 39.53 -26.49
CA LEU A 401 -10.61 38.42 -27.19
C LEU A 401 -9.80 37.87 -28.38
N ALA A 402 -8.49 38.10 -28.39
CA ALA A 402 -7.61 37.49 -29.38
C ALA A 402 -7.17 36.11 -28.90
N VAL A 403 -7.15 35.14 -29.82
CA VAL A 403 -6.62 33.79 -29.57
C VAL A 403 -5.14 33.87 -29.26
N VAL A 404 -4.75 33.29 -28.11
CA VAL A 404 -3.36 33.21 -27.63
C VAL A 404 -2.90 31.77 -27.39
N GLY A 405 -3.83 30.81 -27.45
CA GLY A 405 -3.58 29.38 -27.38
C GLY A 405 -4.87 28.61 -27.70
N GLY A 406 -4.80 27.28 -27.76
CA GLY A 406 -5.95 26.44 -28.05
C GLY A 406 -5.56 25.19 -28.83
N SER A 407 -6.55 24.36 -29.10
CA SER A 407 -6.50 23.23 -30.03
C SER A 407 -7.70 23.33 -30.98
N ASN A 408 -7.43 23.08 -32.26
CA ASN A 408 -8.40 23.11 -33.34
C ASN A 408 -8.06 22.04 -34.39
N ALA A 409 -7.66 20.88 -33.89
CA ALA A 409 -7.27 19.77 -34.73
C ALA A 409 -8.54 19.15 -35.28
N VAL A 410 -8.58 18.84 -36.59
CA VAL A 410 -9.75 18.16 -37.16
C VAL A 410 -9.82 16.74 -36.60
N ASN A 411 -10.72 16.52 -35.65
CA ASN A 411 -10.87 15.27 -34.92
C ASN A 411 -11.67 14.24 -35.73
N THR A 412 -10.99 13.52 -36.62
CA THR A 412 -11.61 12.47 -37.47
C THR A 412 -11.57 11.06 -36.88
N SER A 413 -10.94 10.88 -35.70
CA SER A 413 -10.72 9.57 -35.08
C SER A 413 -11.12 9.49 -33.61
N SER A 414 -10.98 10.57 -32.84
CA SER A 414 -11.33 10.58 -31.42
C SER A 414 -11.84 11.96 -30.99
N PRO A 415 -12.93 12.05 -30.21
CA PRO A 415 -13.48 13.28 -29.68
C PRO A 415 -12.63 13.83 -28.53
N PHE A 416 -11.44 14.32 -28.85
CA PHE A 416 -10.44 14.74 -27.86
C PHE A 416 -9.65 15.96 -28.32
N GLU A 417 -9.57 16.96 -27.45
CA GLU A 417 -8.65 18.08 -27.61
C GLU A 417 -7.80 18.30 -26.37
N PHE A 418 -6.52 18.66 -26.57
CA PHE A 418 -5.60 18.97 -25.47
C PHE A 418 -5.02 20.37 -25.63
N VAL A 419 -5.17 21.18 -24.59
CA VAL A 419 -4.66 22.55 -24.57
C VAL A 419 -3.55 22.67 -23.55
N GLN A 420 -2.36 23.08 -24.02
CA GLN A 420 -1.30 23.58 -23.16
C GLN A 420 -0.98 25.02 -23.49
N PHE A 421 -1.13 25.92 -22.51
CA PHE A 421 -0.87 27.35 -22.66
C PHE A 421 -0.12 27.91 -21.45
N THR A 422 1.01 28.58 -21.67
CA THR A 422 1.78 29.24 -20.61
C THR A 422 1.63 30.75 -20.70
N ASN A 423 1.28 31.40 -19.59
CA ASN A 423 1.27 32.85 -19.50
C ASN A 423 2.70 33.39 -19.52
N THR A 424 3.09 33.98 -20.65
CA THR A 424 4.42 34.57 -20.87
C THR A 424 4.38 36.11 -20.95
N THR A 425 3.27 36.72 -20.50
CA THR A 425 3.06 38.18 -20.62
C THR A 425 3.94 39.01 -19.69
N GLY A 426 4.61 38.38 -18.72
CA GLY A 426 5.44 39.05 -17.71
C GLY A 426 4.65 39.56 -16.51
N LEU A 427 3.32 39.37 -16.49
CA LEU A 427 2.41 39.77 -15.42
C LEU A 427 1.34 38.68 -15.23
N ASP A 428 0.76 38.63 -14.04
CA ASP A 428 -0.43 37.81 -13.80
C ASP A 428 -1.60 38.37 -14.63
N ALA A 429 -2.39 37.49 -15.24
CA ALA A 429 -3.41 37.91 -16.20
C ALA A 429 -4.66 37.02 -16.15
N VAL A 430 -5.78 37.60 -16.57
CA VAL A 430 -7.03 36.87 -16.83
C VAL A 430 -7.09 36.53 -18.31
N PHE A 431 -7.40 35.27 -18.57
CA PHE A 431 -7.65 34.69 -19.89
C PHE A 431 -9.10 34.22 -19.97
N GLY A 432 -9.57 33.96 -21.19
CA GLY A 432 -10.86 33.36 -21.47
C GLY A 432 -10.69 31.99 -22.12
N LEU A 433 -11.61 31.08 -21.86
CA LEU A 433 -11.75 29.80 -22.55
C LEU A 433 -13.05 29.83 -23.36
N ALA A 434 -12.99 29.42 -24.62
CA ALA A 434 -14.16 29.32 -25.49
C ALA A 434 -14.10 28.00 -26.26
N ILE A 435 -15.26 27.36 -26.41
CA ILE A 435 -15.41 26.08 -27.12
C ILE A 435 -16.29 26.33 -28.34
N PHE A 436 -15.84 25.96 -29.52
CA PHE A 436 -16.56 26.16 -30.76
C PHE A 436 -16.85 24.84 -31.46
N LYS A 437 -17.95 24.80 -32.21
CA LYS A 437 -18.29 23.67 -33.08
C LYS A 437 -17.93 23.99 -34.53
N TYR A 438 -17.13 23.13 -35.16
CA TYR A 438 -16.61 23.35 -36.51
C TYR A 438 -17.56 22.91 -37.65
N SER A 439 -18.41 21.86 -37.51
CA SER A 439 -19.33 21.43 -38.61
C SER A 439 -20.70 20.78 -38.24
N ASP A 440 -21.69 20.89 -39.16
CA ASP A 440 -23.13 20.52 -39.08
C ASP A 440 -23.47 19.09 -39.54
N SER A 441 -23.16 18.06 -38.75
CA SER A 441 -23.81 16.72 -38.89
C SER A 441 -24.69 16.26 -37.71
N SER A 442 -24.48 16.80 -36.50
CA SER A 442 -25.21 16.65 -35.22
C SER A 442 -25.75 15.27 -34.78
N PRO A 443 -25.69 14.99 -33.46
CA PRO A 443 -26.85 15.35 -32.65
C PRO A 443 -26.53 16.36 -31.53
N ASP A 444 -27.52 17.23 -31.30
CA ASP A 444 -27.49 18.45 -30.48
C ASP A 444 -27.37 18.24 -28.95
N THR A 445 -26.72 17.17 -28.48
CA THR A 445 -26.68 16.79 -27.05
C THR A 445 -25.36 16.17 -26.60
N GLU A 446 -24.25 16.43 -27.28
CA GLU A 446 -22.96 15.86 -26.89
C GLU A 446 -22.51 16.48 -25.56
N ARG A 447 -22.72 15.71 -24.50
CA ARG A 447 -22.11 15.97 -23.21
C ARG A 447 -20.60 15.97 -23.40
N PHE A 448 -19.97 17.05 -22.98
CA PHE A 448 -18.52 17.17 -22.99
C PHE A 448 -17.99 17.22 -21.57
N PHE A 449 -16.72 16.87 -21.43
CA PHE A 449 -15.98 16.79 -20.20
C PHE A 449 -14.68 17.55 -20.35
N ILE A 450 -14.42 18.51 -19.46
CA ILE A 450 -13.14 19.21 -19.34
C ILE A 450 -12.54 18.89 -17.99
N ARG A 451 -11.26 18.55 -17.99
CA ARG A 451 -10.53 18.30 -16.75
C ARG A 451 -9.16 18.94 -16.77
N ASP A 452 -8.74 19.39 -15.58
CA ASP A 452 -7.37 19.77 -15.36
C ASP A 452 -6.41 18.57 -15.46
N PHE A 453 -5.25 18.82 -16.04
CA PHE A 453 -4.16 17.85 -16.16
C PHE A 453 -2.83 18.46 -15.69
N GLY A 454 -2.84 18.91 -14.43
CA GLY A 454 -1.68 19.46 -13.74
C GLY A 454 -1.40 20.91 -14.11
N SER A 455 -2.42 21.76 -14.22
CA SER A 455 -2.19 23.19 -14.42
C SER A 455 -1.52 23.84 -13.20
N THR A 456 -0.89 24.99 -13.41
CA THR A 456 -0.50 25.91 -12.34
C THR A 456 -1.43 27.14 -12.32
N ILE A 457 -2.72 26.90 -12.53
CA ILE A 457 -3.77 27.90 -12.35
C ILE A 457 -3.83 28.28 -10.87
N ASP A 458 -4.01 29.58 -10.58
CA ASP A 458 -4.26 30.02 -9.21
C ASP A 458 -5.68 29.59 -8.80
N ILE A 459 -5.76 28.52 -8.03
CA ILE A 459 -7.00 27.94 -7.50
C ILE A 459 -7.69 28.81 -6.44
N SER A 460 -7.10 29.96 -6.04
CA SER A 460 -7.79 30.92 -5.17
C SER A 460 -8.97 31.64 -5.85
N ASN A 461 -9.11 31.47 -7.17
CA ASN A 461 -10.32 31.82 -7.91
C ASN A 461 -11.15 30.54 -8.20
N PRO A 462 -12.16 30.21 -7.36
CA PRO A 462 -12.91 28.97 -7.47
C PRO A 462 -13.72 28.82 -8.77
N ASN A 463 -13.87 29.87 -9.57
CA ASN A 463 -14.87 29.95 -10.62
C ASN A 463 -14.53 29.23 -11.94
N PHE A 464 -13.40 28.54 -12.11
CA PHE A 464 -13.11 27.92 -13.42
C PHE A 464 -14.00 26.70 -13.68
N PHE A 465 -14.07 25.75 -12.73
CA PHE A 465 -14.86 24.52 -12.80
C PHE A 465 -16.19 24.57 -12.02
N GLU A 466 -16.66 25.75 -11.58
CA GLU A 466 -17.95 25.88 -10.86
C GLU A 466 -19.15 25.39 -11.68
N ALA A 467 -19.51 24.12 -11.49
CA ALA A 467 -20.88 23.64 -11.54
C ALA A 467 -21.49 23.78 -10.12
N PRO A 468 -22.82 24.01 -9.96
CA PRO A 468 -23.45 24.23 -8.65
C PRO A 468 -23.16 23.19 -7.56
N ASN A 469 -22.71 21.98 -7.94
CA ASN A 469 -22.32 20.89 -7.03
C ASN A 469 -20.92 20.29 -7.35
N GLY A 470 -20.12 20.92 -8.22
CA GLY A 470 -18.89 20.33 -8.78
C GLY A 470 -19.15 19.17 -9.75
N THR A 471 -18.16 18.79 -10.57
CA THR A 471 -18.22 17.58 -11.42
C THR A 471 -17.08 16.65 -11.03
N GLY A 472 -17.37 15.37 -10.81
CA GLY A 472 -16.35 14.38 -10.48
C GLY A 472 -15.25 14.28 -11.52
N ALA A 473 -14.02 14.10 -11.06
CA ALA A 473 -12.82 14.04 -11.88
C ALA A 473 -12.30 12.62 -12.14
N SER A 474 -12.98 11.57 -11.66
CA SER A 474 -12.70 10.16 -11.97
C SER A 474 -13.39 9.77 -13.27
N TYR A 475 -12.68 9.04 -14.14
CA TYR A 475 -13.15 8.61 -15.47
C TYR A 475 -12.32 7.43 -15.99
N GLY A 476 -12.72 6.86 -17.13
CA GLY A 476 -11.99 5.79 -17.80
C GLY A 476 -11.98 4.48 -17.02
N HIS A 477 -10.86 3.76 -17.04
CA HIS A 477 -10.72 2.45 -16.40
C HIS A 477 -10.95 2.43 -14.89
N SER A 478 -10.73 3.56 -14.18
CA SER A 478 -11.09 3.69 -12.76
C SER A 478 -12.60 3.53 -12.50
N GLY A 479 -13.42 3.69 -13.56
CA GLY A 479 -14.86 3.42 -13.56
C GLY A 479 -15.30 2.22 -14.40
N ALA A 480 -14.38 1.36 -14.86
CA ALA A 480 -14.71 0.13 -15.60
C ALA A 480 -15.63 -0.78 -14.78
N GLU A 481 -16.52 -1.54 -15.42
CA GLU A 481 -17.56 -2.34 -14.73
C GLU A 481 -16.95 -3.45 -13.85
N GLY A 482 -15.97 -4.16 -14.40
CA GLY A 482 -15.22 -5.21 -13.73
C GLY A 482 -14.18 -4.72 -12.73
N GLY A 483 -14.02 -3.40 -12.56
CA GLY A 483 -13.07 -2.80 -11.63
C GLY A 483 -13.72 -2.28 -10.34
N LEU A 484 -12.86 -1.92 -9.38
CA LEU A 484 -13.22 -1.22 -8.16
C LEU A 484 -12.36 0.06 -8.04
N GLY A 485 -13.01 1.22 -8.12
CA GLY A 485 -12.35 2.53 -8.01
C GLY A 485 -12.16 2.92 -6.55
N VAL A 486 -10.95 3.33 -6.16
CA VAL A 486 -10.57 3.56 -4.76
C VAL A 486 -10.22 5.03 -4.50
N GLY A 487 -10.98 5.67 -3.61
CA GLY A 487 -10.73 7.00 -3.08
C GLY A 487 -9.77 6.98 -1.89
N ALA A 488 -9.34 8.17 -1.43
CA ALA A 488 -8.32 8.29 -0.38
C ALA A 488 -8.80 9.05 0.87
N SER A 489 -8.40 8.55 2.03
CA SER A 489 -8.45 9.23 3.33
C SER A 489 -7.09 9.14 4.00
N ALA A 490 -6.54 10.25 4.49
CA ALA A 490 -5.27 10.21 5.23
C ALA A 490 -5.38 9.30 6.46
N TYR A 491 -4.35 8.49 6.72
CA TYR A 491 -4.34 7.57 7.88
C TYR A 491 -4.63 8.30 9.19
N PHE A 492 -4.06 9.51 9.38
CA PHE A 492 -4.29 10.35 10.57
C PHE A 492 -5.70 10.98 10.65
N ASN A 493 -6.50 10.84 9.59
CA ASN A 493 -7.91 11.22 9.52
C ASN A 493 -8.84 10.02 9.64
N THR A 494 -8.36 8.90 10.19
CA THR A 494 -9.19 7.72 10.52
C THR A 494 -9.44 7.63 12.03
N PRO A 495 -10.52 6.97 12.48
CA PRO A 495 -10.84 6.84 13.90
C PRO A 495 -9.76 6.13 14.73
N ASN A 496 -8.99 5.22 14.11
CA ASN A 496 -7.95 4.46 14.80
C ASN A 496 -6.75 5.35 15.18
N PHE A 497 -6.42 6.35 14.37
CA PHE A 497 -5.38 7.34 14.68
C PHE A 497 -5.89 8.60 15.37
N ASN A 498 -7.16 8.95 15.15
CA ASN A 498 -7.76 10.16 15.68
C ASN A 498 -9.08 9.85 16.40
N ASN A 499 -8.97 9.64 17.71
CA ASN A 499 -10.09 9.32 18.60
C ASN A 499 -11.16 10.42 18.75
N THR A 500 -10.96 11.59 18.11
CA THR A 500 -11.99 12.64 18.05
C THR A 500 -12.95 12.44 16.88
N LEU A 501 -12.57 11.59 15.91
CA LEU A 501 -13.38 11.20 14.77
C LEU A 501 -14.16 9.93 15.13
N THR A 502 -15.41 9.87 14.68
CA THR A 502 -16.21 8.64 14.72
C THR A 502 -16.12 7.86 13.41
N GLU A 503 -15.69 8.52 12.33
CA GLU A 503 -15.62 8.02 10.96
C GLU A 503 -14.41 8.62 10.25
N ALA A 504 -13.92 7.96 9.19
CA ALA A 504 -12.84 8.49 8.37
C ALA A 504 -13.28 9.73 7.59
N VAL A 505 -12.34 10.62 7.28
CA VAL A 505 -12.61 11.87 6.53
C VAL A 505 -11.93 11.82 5.17
N LEU A 506 -12.75 11.93 4.11
CA LEU A 506 -12.27 11.92 2.72
C LEU A 506 -11.26 13.05 2.46
N ASN A 507 -10.16 12.74 1.77
CA ASN A 507 -9.24 13.77 1.31
C ASN A 507 -9.89 14.66 0.26
N GLY A 508 -9.75 15.98 0.43
CA GLY A 508 -10.36 16.96 -0.48
C GLY A 508 -9.85 16.94 -1.93
N PHE A 509 -8.76 16.20 -2.20
CA PHE A 509 -8.26 15.95 -3.56
C PHE A 509 -8.81 14.66 -4.19
N SER A 510 -9.36 13.73 -3.40
CA SER A 510 -9.81 12.43 -3.90
C SER A 510 -10.91 12.65 -4.94
N SER A 511 -10.68 12.20 -6.18
CA SER A 511 -11.65 12.38 -7.25
C SER A 511 -13.00 11.79 -6.87
N ALA A 512 -14.08 12.52 -7.13
CA ALA A 512 -15.41 11.93 -7.23
C ALA A 512 -15.63 11.40 -8.66
N GLY A 513 -16.56 10.47 -8.87
CA GLY A 513 -17.01 10.07 -10.21
C GLY A 513 -18.40 10.61 -10.55
N GLY A 514 -19.25 9.76 -11.12
CA GLY A 514 -20.63 10.10 -11.49
C GLY A 514 -20.86 10.47 -12.95
N GLU A 515 -19.84 10.46 -13.82
CA GLU A 515 -20.06 10.60 -15.26
C GLU A 515 -20.61 9.30 -15.88
N PRO A 516 -21.66 9.37 -16.71
CA PRO A 516 -22.32 8.19 -17.25
C PRO A 516 -21.58 7.59 -18.44
N ILE A 517 -21.73 6.29 -18.66
CA ILE A 517 -21.42 5.68 -19.96
C ILE A 517 -22.60 5.97 -20.91
N LEU A 518 -22.32 6.66 -22.02
CA LEU A 518 -23.34 7.14 -22.97
C LEU A 518 -23.31 6.38 -24.29
N ARG A 519 -22.25 5.64 -24.58
CA ARG A 519 -22.10 4.87 -25.82
C ARG A 519 -21.50 3.49 -25.55
N ASP A 520 -21.84 2.53 -26.39
CA ASP A 520 -21.14 1.25 -26.44
C ASP A 520 -19.80 1.37 -27.19
N ILE A 521 -19.02 0.29 -27.21
CA ILE A 521 -17.70 0.24 -27.84
C ILE A 521 -17.73 0.48 -29.36
N ASP A 522 -18.87 0.25 -30.01
CA ASP A 522 -19.07 0.53 -31.44
C ASP A 522 -19.39 2.02 -31.69
N GLY A 523 -19.48 2.83 -30.61
CA GLY A 523 -19.86 4.24 -30.65
C GLY A 523 -21.38 4.47 -30.74
N THR A 524 -22.21 3.43 -30.56
CA THR A 524 -23.66 3.56 -30.63
C THR A 524 -24.21 4.18 -29.34
N PRO A 525 -25.09 5.20 -29.40
CA PRO A 525 -25.71 5.78 -28.21
C PRO A 525 -26.50 4.76 -27.37
N LEU A 526 -26.25 4.76 -26.07
CA LEU A 526 -27.01 4.05 -25.05
C LEU A 526 -28.13 4.93 -24.48
N ALA A 527 -29.13 4.34 -23.83
CA ALA A 527 -30.15 5.13 -23.14
C ALA A 527 -29.56 5.80 -21.90
N ALA A 528 -29.75 7.12 -21.74
CA ALA A 528 -29.10 7.96 -20.73
C ALA A 528 -29.32 7.54 -19.25
N ASN A 529 -30.26 6.64 -18.97
CA ASN A 529 -30.58 6.13 -17.64
C ASN A 529 -30.13 4.67 -17.41
N GLU A 530 -29.42 4.06 -18.36
CA GLU A 530 -29.03 2.64 -18.27
C GLU A 530 -27.61 2.42 -17.71
N GLN A 531 -26.71 3.41 -17.65
CA GLN A 531 -25.29 3.15 -17.25
C GLN A 531 -24.58 4.29 -16.49
N THR A 532 -25.21 4.92 -15.50
CA THR A 532 -24.42 5.62 -14.46
C THR A 532 -23.83 4.56 -13.54
N ARG A 533 -22.52 4.36 -13.61
CA ARG A 533 -21.79 3.48 -12.69
C ARG A 533 -21.47 4.28 -11.44
N GLN A 534 -21.90 3.78 -10.29
CA GLN A 534 -21.54 4.36 -9.00
C GLN A 534 -20.04 4.17 -8.80
N ARG A 535 -19.27 5.24 -8.99
CA ARG A 535 -17.81 5.26 -8.86
C ARG A 535 -17.46 6.62 -8.27
N VAL A 536 -16.63 6.78 -7.27
CA VAL A 536 -15.78 5.84 -6.52
C VAL A 536 -16.59 4.74 -5.81
N ASP A 537 -16.01 3.55 -5.61
CA ASP A 537 -16.65 2.45 -4.89
C ASP A 537 -16.41 2.48 -3.39
N ILE A 538 -15.16 2.68 -2.98
CA ILE A 538 -14.72 2.59 -1.59
C ILE A 538 -13.54 3.53 -1.35
N VAL A 539 -13.26 3.83 -0.09
CA VAL A 539 -12.13 4.66 0.33
C VAL A 539 -11.15 3.84 1.15
N GLY A 540 -9.87 3.94 0.82
CA GLY A 540 -8.75 3.36 1.56
C GLY A 540 -7.86 4.43 2.21
N PRO A 541 -6.92 4.02 3.09
CA PRO A 541 -5.97 4.93 3.72
C PRO A 541 -4.89 5.39 2.73
N ASP A 542 -4.41 6.62 2.89
CA ASP A 542 -3.19 7.12 2.25
C ASP A 542 -2.30 7.88 3.25
N GLY A 543 -1.16 8.37 2.76
CA GLY A 543 -0.20 9.12 3.57
C GLY A 543 0.61 8.24 4.51
N THR A 544 0.61 6.93 4.29
CA THR A 544 1.33 5.96 5.10
C THR A 544 2.82 5.98 4.75
N ASP A 545 3.65 5.60 5.69
CA ASP A 545 5.10 5.57 5.51
C ASP A 545 5.50 4.55 4.42
N THR A 546 6.58 4.86 3.71
CA THR A 546 7.34 3.94 2.85
C THR A 546 8.83 4.12 3.15
N THR A 547 9.69 3.26 2.61
CA THR A 547 11.13 3.40 2.90
C THR A 547 11.83 4.47 2.07
N PHE A 548 11.21 4.97 1.00
CA PHE A 548 11.89 5.88 0.06
C PHE A 548 11.00 6.87 -0.71
N PHE A 549 9.69 6.63 -0.80
CA PHE A 549 8.80 7.34 -1.71
C PHE A 549 7.93 8.38 -1.01
N GLY A 550 7.78 9.54 -1.63
CA GLY A 550 6.94 10.61 -1.11
C GLY A 550 7.69 11.61 -0.23
N SER A 551 7.01 12.15 0.78
CA SER A 551 7.53 13.21 1.65
C SER A 551 7.32 12.87 3.12
N ASP A 552 8.37 12.99 3.91
CA ASP A 552 8.36 12.79 5.37
C ASP A 552 7.63 13.98 6.03
N VAL A 553 6.31 13.83 6.23
CA VAL A 553 5.47 14.88 6.86
C VAL A 553 5.45 14.75 8.38
N GLU A 554 5.77 13.57 8.87
CA GLU A 554 6.05 13.30 10.27
C GLU A 554 7.57 13.30 10.47
N PRO A 555 8.13 13.76 11.60
CA PRO A 555 9.57 13.78 11.78
C PRO A 555 10.11 12.39 12.19
N ASN A 556 9.67 11.32 11.52
CA ASN A 556 10.04 9.93 11.84
C ASN A 556 11.15 9.38 10.91
N GLY A 557 11.42 10.07 9.80
CA GLY A 557 12.48 9.71 8.86
C GLY A 557 12.04 8.73 7.76
N PHE A 558 10.74 8.44 7.67
CA PHE A 558 10.13 7.61 6.64
C PHE A 558 9.20 8.46 5.78
N PRO A 559 9.46 8.58 4.47
CA PRO A 559 8.61 9.38 3.61
C PRO A 559 7.21 8.78 3.46
N ASN A 560 6.20 9.63 3.52
CA ASN A 560 4.79 9.24 3.40
C ASN A 560 4.33 9.24 1.94
N PHE A 561 3.65 8.18 1.52
CA PHE A 561 3.03 8.06 0.20
C PHE A 561 1.55 8.49 0.25
N PHE A 562 1.27 9.68 -0.26
CA PHE A 562 -0.08 10.26 -0.37
C PHE A 562 -0.73 10.05 -1.74
N GLY A 563 -2.05 10.13 -1.76
CA GLY A 563 -2.88 10.07 -2.97
C GLY A 563 -3.73 8.82 -3.05
N THR A 564 -4.66 8.79 -4.00
CA THR A 564 -5.39 7.56 -4.33
C THR A 564 -4.47 6.43 -4.79
N SER A 565 -3.28 6.78 -5.31
CA SER A 565 -2.20 5.84 -5.66
C SER A 565 -1.70 5.02 -4.47
N ALA A 566 -1.79 5.56 -3.25
CA ALA A 566 -1.51 4.82 -2.03
C ALA A 566 -2.77 4.12 -1.46
N ALA A 567 -3.96 4.66 -1.69
CA ALA A 567 -5.20 4.05 -1.19
C ALA A 567 -5.58 2.74 -1.91
N ALA A 568 -5.47 2.69 -3.24
CA ALA A 568 -5.76 1.50 -4.03
C ALA A 568 -4.97 0.24 -3.60
N PRO A 569 -3.63 0.29 -3.41
CA PRO A 569 -2.86 -0.87 -2.96
C PRO A 569 -3.28 -1.38 -1.57
N HIS A 570 -3.62 -0.51 -0.63
CA HIS A 570 -4.13 -0.95 0.68
C HIS A 570 -5.44 -1.75 0.55
N VAL A 571 -6.38 -1.29 -0.27
CA VAL A 571 -7.65 -2.01 -0.49
C VAL A 571 -7.42 -3.31 -1.27
N ALA A 572 -6.48 -3.33 -2.22
CA ALA A 572 -6.09 -4.55 -2.92
C ALA A 572 -5.49 -5.60 -1.97
N ALA A 573 -4.72 -5.18 -0.97
CA ALA A 573 -4.19 -6.05 0.08
C ALA A 573 -5.32 -6.66 0.94
N VAL A 574 -6.34 -5.87 1.30
CA VAL A 574 -7.56 -6.39 1.95
C VAL A 574 -8.23 -7.45 1.06
N GLY A 575 -8.31 -7.23 -0.25
CA GLY A 575 -8.81 -8.22 -1.21
C GLY A 575 -8.06 -9.55 -1.15
N ALA A 576 -6.73 -9.52 -0.98
CA ALA A 576 -5.92 -10.73 -0.84
C ALA A 576 -6.17 -11.46 0.49
N LEU A 577 -6.26 -10.73 1.60
CA LEU A 577 -6.60 -11.31 2.89
C LEU A 577 -7.98 -12.00 2.88
N LEU A 578 -8.95 -11.41 2.17
CA LEU A 578 -10.29 -11.99 1.99
C LEU A 578 -10.26 -13.24 1.10
N LEU A 579 -9.45 -13.26 0.03
CA LEU A 579 -9.28 -14.44 -0.82
C LEU A 579 -8.60 -15.59 -0.07
N GLU A 580 -7.60 -15.32 0.76
CA GLU A 580 -7.01 -16.37 1.60
C GLU A 580 -8.05 -16.95 2.58
N ALA A 581 -8.85 -16.09 3.19
CA ALA A 581 -9.89 -16.51 4.12
C ALA A 581 -11.03 -17.27 3.41
N VAL A 582 -11.37 -16.91 2.17
CA VAL A 582 -12.47 -17.47 1.37
C VAL A 582 -11.98 -17.75 -0.07
N PRO A 583 -11.22 -18.84 -0.30
CA PRO A 583 -10.51 -19.08 -1.57
C PRO A 583 -11.39 -19.17 -2.83
N ASN A 584 -12.66 -19.53 -2.64
CA ASN A 584 -13.62 -19.69 -3.75
C ASN A 584 -14.47 -18.43 -4.00
N ALA A 585 -14.24 -17.33 -3.27
CA ALA A 585 -15.00 -16.09 -3.46
C ALA A 585 -14.75 -15.52 -4.86
N THR A 586 -15.82 -15.29 -5.61
CA THR A 586 -15.73 -14.61 -6.90
C THR A 586 -15.40 -13.13 -6.70
N PRO A 587 -14.77 -12.45 -7.69
CA PRO A 587 -14.54 -11.02 -7.61
C PRO A 587 -15.81 -10.21 -7.30
N GLN A 588 -16.96 -10.60 -7.86
CA GLN A 588 -18.24 -9.95 -7.59
C GLN A 588 -18.65 -10.07 -6.12
N GLU A 589 -18.53 -11.26 -5.52
CA GLU A 589 -18.88 -11.48 -4.11
C GLU A 589 -17.98 -10.65 -3.20
N VAL A 590 -16.67 -10.58 -3.49
CA VAL A 590 -15.72 -9.77 -2.74
C VAL A 590 -16.08 -8.28 -2.84
N TYR A 591 -16.37 -7.78 -4.04
CA TYR A 591 -16.77 -6.39 -4.22
C TYR A 591 -18.08 -6.04 -3.53
N ASP A 592 -19.07 -6.92 -3.62
CA ASP A 592 -20.36 -6.72 -2.95
C ASP A 592 -20.20 -6.73 -1.43
N ALA A 593 -19.33 -7.61 -0.89
CA ALA A 593 -19.01 -7.64 0.52
C ALA A 593 -18.29 -6.37 0.98
N LEU A 594 -17.26 -5.91 0.26
CA LEU A 594 -16.54 -4.66 0.56
C LEU A 594 -17.47 -3.45 0.56
N ARG A 595 -18.35 -3.34 -0.45
CA ARG A 595 -19.34 -2.26 -0.56
C ARG A 595 -20.40 -2.31 0.53
N ALA A 596 -20.88 -3.50 0.88
CA ALA A 596 -21.95 -3.65 1.86
C ALA A 596 -21.46 -3.52 3.31
N SER A 597 -20.17 -3.77 3.56
CA SER A 597 -19.58 -3.70 4.90
C SER A 597 -18.95 -2.34 5.25
N ALA A 598 -18.63 -1.52 4.24
CA ALA A 598 -17.90 -0.27 4.40
C ALA A 598 -18.46 0.62 5.53
N PHE A 599 -17.55 1.23 6.29
CA PHE A 599 -17.92 2.21 7.30
C PHE A 599 -18.40 3.48 6.60
N GLY A 600 -19.57 3.99 6.98
CA GLY A 600 -20.11 5.22 6.41
C GLY A 600 -19.12 6.39 6.53
N MET A 601 -19.12 7.25 5.53
CA MET A 601 -18.30 8.46 5.47
C MET A 601 -19.15 9.68 5.13
N ASP A 602 -18.75 10.85 5.62
CA ASP A 602 -19.36 12.12 5.23
C ASP A 602 -18.78 12.62 3.91
N ASN A 603 -19.64 13.14 3.03
CA ASN A 603 -19.21 13.75 1.77
C ASN A 603 -18.90 15.25 2.02
N PRO A 604 -17.63 15.66 1.98
CA PRO A 604 -17.24 17.03 2.30
C PRO A 604 -17.63 18.05 1.21
N PHE A 605 -18.07 17.60 0.03
CA PHE A 605 -18.41 18.44 -1.12
C PHE A 605 -19.89 18.87 -1.13
N ILE A 606 -20.72 18.31 -0.27
CA ILE A 606 -22.13 18.68 -0.12
C ILE A 606 -22.29 19.34 1.26
N ALA A 607 -22.90 20.52 1.31
CA ALA A 607 -23.15 21.19 2.59
C ALA A 607 -24.01 20.29 3.47
N ALA A 608 -23.54 19.99 4.69
CA ALA A 608 -24.19 19.13 5.68
C ALA A 608 -25.67 19.50 5.87
N ASP A 609 -26.56 18.84 5.13
CA ASP A 609 -28.00 18.95 5.30
C ASP A 609 -28.53 17.57 5.62
N ASP A 610 -28.79 17.35 6.91
CA ASP A 610 -29.83 16.46 7.48
C ASP A 610 -29.40 15.40 8.52
N GLY A 611 -28.12 15.26 8.87
CA GLY A 611 -27.71 14.29 9.89
C GLY A 611 -27.96 12.83 9.46
N LYS A 612 -27.96 12.57 8.16
CA LYS A 612 -27.70 11.24 7.61
C LYS A 612 -26.28 11.21 7.08
N LEU A 613 -25.50 10.26 7.56
CA LEU A 613 -24.40 9.68 6.79
C LEU A 613 -24.93 9.42 5.38
N ALA A 614 -24.32 10.00 4.36
CA ALA A 614 -24.80 9.80 3.01
C ALA A 614 -24.76 8.29 2.70
N LEU A 615 -25.94 7.78 2.31
CA LEU A 615 -26.07 6.50 1.61
C LEU A 615 -25.34 6.69 0.28
N VAL A 616 -24.29 5.92 0.03
CA VAL A 616 -23.58 5.73 -1.25
C VAL A 616 -23.56 6.95 -2.17
N ASP A 617 -22.42 7.65 -2.25
CA ASP A 617 -22.27 8.86 -3.10
C ASP A 617 -21.01 8.85 -3.98
N GLU A 618 -20.95 9.71 -4.99
CA GLU A 618 -19.89 9.71 -6.01
C GLU A 618 -18.49 10.07 -5.49
N ALA A 619 -18.37 10.64 -4.28
CA ALA A 619 -17.10 11.03 -3.68
C ALA A 619 -16.59 10.02 -2.64
N THR A 620 -17.47 9.53 -1.77
CA THR A 620 -17.10 8.55 -0.73
C THR A 620 -17.38 7.10 -1.13
N GLY A 621 -18.09 6.88 -2.25
CA GLY A 621 -18.58 5.57 -2.62
C GLY A 621 -19.46 5.00 -1.52
N HIS A 622 -19.18 3.75 -1.16
CA HIS A 622 -19.82 3.07 -0.04
C HIS A 622 -19.22 3.43 1.33
N GLY A 623 -18.10 4.17 1.36
CA GLY A 623 -17.40 4.61 2.56
C GLY A 623 -16.03 3.96 2.72
N PHE A 624 -15.53 3.95 3.96
CA PHE A 624 -14.19 3.48 4.28
C PHE A 624 -14.17 1.95 4.40
N VAL A 625 -13.12 1.32 3.88
CA VAL A 625 -12.98 -0.14 3.85
C VAL A 625 -13.13 -0.78 5.23
N ASN A 626 -13.87 -1.88 5.30
CA ASN A 626 -14.15 -2.65 6.52
C ASN A 626 -13.88 -4.15 6.28
N PRO A 627 -12.64 -4.63 6.53
CA PRO A 627 -12.24 -6.02 6.30
C PRO A 627 -13.07 -7.04 7.10
N ASP A 628 -13.25 -6.85 8.41
CA ASP A 628 -14.01 -7.78 9.28
C ASP A 628 -15.47 -7.89 8.83
N GLY A 629 -16.10 -6.76 8.51
CA GLY A 629 -17.46 -6.76 8.00
C GLY A 629 -17.59 -7.44 6.64
N ALA A 630 -16.60 -7.28 5.75
CA ALA A 630 -16.61 -7.93 4.44
C ALA A 630 -16.47 -9.46 4.58
N LEU A 631 -15.55 -9.93 5.42
CA LEU A 631 -15.37 -11.36 5.68
C LEU A 631 -16.63 -12.01 6.23
N ARG A 632 -17.36 -11.34 7.13
CA ARG A 632 -18.64 -11.83 7.69
C ARG A 632 -19.78 -11.90 6.69
N LEU A 633 -19.66 -11.24 5.54
CA LEU A 633 -20.61 -11.37 4.43
C LEU A 633 -20.23 -12.49 3.48
N LEU A 634 -18.93 -12.82 3.39
CA LEU A 634 -18.40 -13.90 2.55
C LEU A 634 -18.44 -15.27 3.23
N ALA A 635 -18.26 -15.31 4.55
CA ALA A 635 -18.16 -16.54 5.32
C ALA A 635 -19.11 -16.54 6.52
N ASN A 636 -19.51 -17.74 6.95
CA ASN A 636 -20.26 -17.93 8.18
C ASN A 636 -19.30 -17.91 9.38
N VAL A 637 -19.12 -16.71 9.96
CA VAL A 637 -18.28 -16.51 11.15
C VAL A 637 -19.07 -16.74 12.43
N VAL A 638 -18.67 -17.73 13.22
CA VAL A 638 -19.26 -18.10 14.51
C VAL A 638 -18.24 -17.90 15.63
N GLU A 639 -18.55 -17.02 16.58
CA GLU A 639 -17.68 -16.67 17.69
C GLU A 639 -18.24 -17.15 19.04
N GLY A 640 -17.36 -17.73 19.85
CA GLY A 640 -17.58 -18.07 21.25
C GLY A 640 -17.57 -16.87 22.20
N ASP A 641 -17.60 -17.15 23.49
CA ASP A 641 -17.25 -16.23 24.57
C ASP A 641 -16.04 -16.78 25.34
N THR A 642 -15.62 -16.15 26.43
CA THR A 642 -14.44 -16.62 27.21
C THR A 642 -14.72 -17.85 28.10
N GLY A 643 -15.75 -18.63 27.78
CA GLY A 643 -16.18 -19.78 28.57
C GLY A 643 -16.36 -20.99 27.66
N ARG A 644 -16.58 -22.16 28.26
CA ARG A 644 -16.81 -23.38 27.48
C ARG A 644 -17.99 -23.23 26.52
N ASN A 645 -17.71 -23.31 25.24
CA ASN A 645 -18.63 -23.23 24.14
C ASN A 645 -18.74 -24.55 23.39
N ARG A 646 -19.83 -24.64 22.62
CA ARG A 646 -20.01 -25.67 21.61
C ARG A 646 -20.46 -24.96 20.34
N LEU A 647 -19.54 -24.79 19.42
CA LEU A 647 -19.76 -24.11 18.15
C LEU A 647 -19.96 -25.17 17.06
N GLU A 648 -21.03 -25.02 16.28
CA GLU A 648 -21.30 -25.91 15.15
C GLU A 648 -21.60 -25.05 13.93
N ALA A 649 -20.82 -25.24 12.87
CA ALA A 649 -21.07 -24.66 11.58
C ALA A 649 -22.31 -25.29 10.92
N THR A 650 -22.95 -24.54 10.03
CA THR A 650 -24.04 -25.04 9.18
C THR A 650 -23.76 -24.64 7.75
N GLY A 651 -23.96 -25.54 6.80
CA GLY A 651 -23.70 -25.24 5.41
C GLY A 651 -23.71 -26.47 4.52
N THR A 652 -23.51 -26.22 3.25
CA THR A 652 -23.26 -27.15 2.16
C THR A 652 -21.75 -27.27 1.92
N ALA A 653 -21.34 -27.97 0.86
CA ALA A 653 -19.93 -28.16 0.51
C ALA A 653 -19.28 -26.91 -0.11
N ASP A 654 -20.08 -25.93 -0.54
CA ASP A 654 -19.60 -24.70 -1.18
C ASP A 654 -19.42 -23.55 -0.18
N ASP A 655 -19.88 -23.72 1.06
CA ASP A 655 -19.84 -22.68 2.09
C ASP A 655 -18.48 -22.66 2.81
N VAL A 656 -18.01 -21.47 3.17
CA VAL A 656 -16.86 -21.29 4.07
C VAL A 656 -17.35 -20.94 5.47
N ASN A 657 -16.87 -21.66 6.49
CA ASN A 657 -17.19 -21.36 7.89
C ASN A 657 -15.92 -21.03 8.67
N ILE A 658 -16.04 -20.07 9.58
CA ILE A 658 -14.95 -19.65 10.46
C ILE A 658 -15.45 -19.74 11.89
N LEU A 659 -14.88 -20.64 12.67
CA LEU A 659 -15.28 -20.89 14.06
C LEU A 659 -14.16 -20.45 15.01
N LEU A 660 -14.48 -19.53 15.92
CA LEU A 660 -13.54 -18.94 16.87
C LEU A 660 -13.98 -19.28 18.30
N GLY A 661 -13.27 -20.20 18.97
CA GLY A 661 -13.55 -20.61 20.34
C GLY A 661 -13.25 -19.52 21.38
N GLN A 662 -12.10 -18.85 21.21
CA GLN A 662 -11.52 -17.91 22.18
C GLN A 662 -10.98 -18.67 23.40
N SER A 663 -11.18 -18.17 24.63
CA SER A 663 -10.69 -18.86 25.81
C SER A 663 -11.71 -19.86 26.35
N GLY A 664 -11.24 -21.01 26.82
CA GLY A 664 -12.03 -22.01 27.52
C GLY A 664 -12.13 -23.31 26.72
N ASN A 665 -12.17 -24.44 27.44
CA ASN A 665 -12.23 -25.77 26.80
C ASN A 665 -13.49 -25.97 25.94
N ASP A 666 -13.35 -25.81 24.63
CA ASP A 666 -14.41 -25.70 23.64
C ASP A 666 -14.58 -26.96 22.78
N VAL A 667 -15.69 -26.98 22.05
CA VAL A 667 -15.93 -27.97 21.00
C VAL A 667 -16.38 -27.25 19.75
N LEU A 668 -15.53 -27.25 18.72
CA LEU A 668 -15.77 -26.66 17.41
C LEU A 668 -16.01 -27.78 16.41
N VAL A 669 -17.09 -27.67 15.65
CA VAL A 669 -17.45 -28.65 14.63
C VAL A 669 -17.80 -27.93 13.34
N GLY A 670 -17.00 -28.14 12.30
CA GLY A 670 -17.22 -27.68 10.93
C GLY A 670 -18.46 -28.28 10.28
N ALA A 671 -18.70 -27.95 9.01
CA ALA A 671 -19.81 -28.38 8.19
C ALA A 671 -19.37 -29.42 7.15
N ALA A 672 -19.57 -29.15 5.86
CA ALA A 672 -19.13 -30.05 4.78
C ALA A 672 -18.35 -29.29 3.70
N GLY A 673 -18.21 -27.97 3.85
CA GLY A 673 -17.43 -27.09 3.00
C GLY A 673 -16.14 -26.73 3.74
N ILE A 674 -15.38 -25.78 3.20
CA ILE A 674 -14.07 -25.41 3.73
C ILE A 674 -14.25 -24.69 5.07
N ASP A 675 -13.70 -25.26 6.14
CA ASP A 675 -13.84 -24.72 7.48
C ASP A 675 -12.49 -24.28 8.06
N ARG A 676 -12.44 -23.07 8.64
CA ARG A 676 -11.32 -22.59 9.46
C ARG A 676 -11.73 -22.60 10.93
N LEU A 677 -11.11 -23.46 11.74
CA LEU A 677 -11.43 -23.65 13.16
C LEU A 677 -10.26 -23.19 14.02
N PHE A 678 -10.55 -22.33 15.00
CA PHE A 678 -9.58 -21.81 15.96
C PHE A 678 -10.06 -22.14 17.37
N GLY A 679 -9.37 -23.06 18.05
CA GLY A 679 -9.67 -23.43 19.44
C GLY A 679 -9.50 -22.23 20.37
N GLY A 680 -8.26 -21.73 20.46
CA GLY A 680 -7.93 -20.54 21.23
C GLY A 680 -7.17 -20.92 22.50
N ASP A 681 -7.64 -20.58 23.69
CA ASP A 681 -6.97 -20.98 24.94
C ASP A 681 -7.72 -22.14 25.65
N ASP A 682 -6.97 -22.94 26.43
CA ASP A 682 -7.40 -24.16 27.13
C ASP A 682 -7.60 -25.40 26.22
N ASP A 683 -7.98 -26.55 26.79
CA ASP A 683 -8.01 -27.82 26.05
C ASP A 683 -9.28 -27.95 25.16
N ASP A 684 -9.11 -27.85 23.85
CA ASP A 684 -10.18 -27.79 22.85
C ASP A 684 -10.38 -29.07 22.06
N ARG A 685 -11.52 -29.15 21.36
CA ARG A 685 -11.83 -30.23 20.41
C ARG A 685 -12.34 -29.65 19.10
N LEU A 686 -11.58 -29.84 18.04
CA LEU A 686 -11.86 -29.35 16.70
C LEU A 686 -12.15 -30.53 15.77
N GLN A 687 -13.17 -30.38 14.93
CA GLN A 687 -13.52 -31.35 13.90
C GLN A 687 -13.94 -30.64 12.61
N GLY A 688 -13.14 -30.72 11.53
CA GLY A 688 -13.43 -30.11 10.23
C GLY A 688 -14.59 -30.79 9.51
N LYS A 689 -14.40 -32.07 9.19
CA LYS A 689 -15.30 -33.08 8.58
C LYS A 689 -14.98 -33.38 7.12
N ALA A 690 -15.32 -32.50 6.19
CA ALA A 690 -15.26 -32.79 4.77
C ALA A 690 -14.91 -31.52 4.00
N SER A 691 -14.12 -31.67 2.94
CA SER A 691 -13.41 -30.58 2.24
C SER A 691 -12.09 -30.26 2.93
N ASP A 692 -11.29 -29.40 2.31
CA ASP A 692 -9.94 -29.08 2.75
C ASP A 692 -10.04 -28.05 3.90
N ASP A 693 -9.94 -28.53 5.14
CA ASP A 693 -10.17 -27.73 6.35
C ASP A 693 -8.86 -27.23 6.98
N VAL A 694 -8.91 -26.11 7.71
CA VAL A 694 -7.77 -25.54 8.46
C VAL A 694 -8.10 -25.50 9.95
N LEU A 695 -7.33 -26.21 10.77
CA LEU A 695 -7.56 -26.35 12.20
C LEU A 695 -6.35 -25.86 13.00
N PHE A 696 -6.58 -24.85 13.85
CA PHE A 696 -5.62 -24.33 14.82
C PHE A 696 -6.08 -24.65 16.24
N GLY A 697 -5.32 -25.46 16.98
CA GLY A 697 -5.60 -25.79 18.38
C GLY A 697 -5.52 -24.56 19.26
N GLY A 698 -4.38 -23.87 19.23
CA GLY A 698 -4.09 -22.74 20.08
C GLY A 698 -3.32 -23.15 21.33
N ALA A 699 -3.54 -22.49 22.46
CA ALA A 699 -2.88 -22.82 23.71
C ALA A 699 -3.68 -23.86 24.50
N GLY A 700 -3.21 -25.09 24.64
CA GLY A 700 -4.01 -26.14 25.26
C GLY A 700 -3.44 -27.53 25.02
N ASN A 701 -4.12 -28.57 25.49
CA ASN A 701 -3.89 -29.91 24.96
C ASN A 701 -5.11 -30.31 24.14
N ASP A 702 -5.02 -30.04 22.86
CA ASP A 702 -6.13 -30.04 21.95
C ASP A 702 -6.28 -31.37 21.23
N LEU A 703 -7.50 -31.59 20.73
CA LEU A 703 -7.82 -32.70 19.86
C LEU A 703 -8.32 -32.15 18.53
N LEU A 704 -7.52 -32.32 17.47
CA LEU A 704 -7.84 -31.89 16.11
C LEU A 704 -8.16 -33.12 15.26
N VAL A 705 -9.27 -33.04 14.51
CA VAL A 705 -9.70 -34.07 13.56
C VAL A 705 -10.06 -33.39 12.24
N GLY A 706 -9.24 -33.54 11.22
CA GLY A 706 -9.47 -32.99 9.87
C GLY A 706 -10.72 -33.61 9.25
N GLY A 707 -10.63 -34.84 8.78
CA GLY A 707 -11.78 -35.63 8.32
C GLY A 707 -11.56 -36.22 6.94
N ARG A 708 -12.11 -35.57 5.90
CA ARG A 708 -11.95 -35.96 4.50
C ARG A 708 -11.58 -34.71 3.73
N GLY A 709 -10.55 -34.77 2.92
CA GLY A 709 -10.03 -33.58 2.25
C GLY A 709 -8.55 -33.47 2.55
N ALA A 710 -7.88 -32.53 1.90
CA ALA A 710 -6.51 -32.20 2.23
C ALA A 710 -6.51 -31.19 3.38
N ASP A 711 -6.40 -31.67 4.62
CA ASP A 711 -6.55 -30.82 5.80
C ASP A 711 -5.22 -30.23 6.28
N TRP A 712 -5.24 -29.02 6.83
CA TRP A 712 -4.11 -28.37 7.50
C TRP A 712 -4.36 -28.35 9.01
N LEU A 713 -3.51 -29.04 9.77
CA LEU A 713 -3.64 -29.18 11.22
C LEU A 713 -2.43 -28.62 11.95
N GLU A 714 -2.65 -27.63 12.81
CA GLU A 714 -1.63 -27.03 13.67
C GLU A 714 -2.10 -27.05 15.12
N GLY A 715 -1.41 -27.80 15.98
CA GLY A 715 -1.72 -27.88 17.41
C GLY A 715 -1.42 -26.57 18.16
N ASP A 716 -0.45 -25.79 17.69
CA ASP A 716 0.15 -24.68 18.42
C ASP A 716 0.72 -25.12 19.79
N ALA A 717 0.32 -24.46 20.88
CA ALA A 717 0.99 -24.53 22.17
C ALA A 717 0.38 -25.57 23.09
N GLY A 718 0.97 -26.76 23.09
CA GLY A 718 0.82 -27.72 24.16
C GLY A 718 1.06 -29.13 23.68
N SER A 719 0.36 -30.12 24.26
CA SER A 719 0.53 -31.52 23.85
C SER A 719 -0.70 -32.01 23.13
N ASP A 720 -0.71 -31.77 21.83
CA ASP A 720 -1.91 -31.92 21.02
C ASP A 720 -2.02 -33.31 20.42
N THR A 721 -3.24 -33.70 20.06
CA THR A 721 -3.48 -34.95 19.32
C THR A 721 -4.19 -34.62 18.01
N MET A 722 -3.55 -34.94 16.91
CA MET A 722 -4.02 -34.64 15.56
C MET A 722 -4.37 -35.94 14.81
N PHE A 723 -5.51 -35.91 14.13
CA PHE A 723 -5.97 -36.92 13.18
C PHE A 723 -6.26 -36.24 11.85
N GLY A 724 -5.52 -36.56 10.80
CA GLY A 724 -5.73 -35.97 9.47
C GLY A 724 -7.01 -36.55 8.86
N GLY A 725 -7.04 -37.86 8.71
CA GLY A 725 -8.23 -38.60 8.29
C GLY A 725 -8.01 -39.28 6.96
N ALA A 726 -8.66 -38.78 5.90
CA ALA A 726 -8.57 -39.35 4.57
C ALA A 726 -8.18 -38.26 3.58
N ASP A 727 -7.44 -38.67 2.54
CA ASP A 727 -6.77 -37.79 1.57
C ASP A 727 -5.45 -37.24 2.13
N ALA A 728 -4.86 -36.21 1.52
CA ALA A 728 -3.47 -35.82 1.80
C ALA A 728 -3.39 -34.66 2.78
N ASP A 729 -3.01 -34.95 4.02
CA ASP A 729 -3.06 -33.97 5.11
C ASP A 729 -1.68 -33.35 5.41
N SER A 730 -1.69 -32.12 5.92
CA SER A 730 -0.51 -31.39 6.36
C SER A 730 -0.55 -31.19 7.87
N PHE A 731 0.42 -31.76 8.58
CA PHE A 731 0.57 -31.60 10.03
C PHE A 731 1.70 -30.62 10.33
N VAL A 732 1.35 -29.47 10.89
CA VAL A 732 2.30 -28.41 11.24
C VAL A 732 2.87 -28.68 12.62
N ILE A 733 4.20 -28.71 12.70
CA ILE A 733 4.92 -28.74 13.97
C ILE A 733 5.49 -27.35 14.20
N SER A 734 4.86 -26.61 15.10
CA SER A 734 5.29 -25.25 15.46
C SER A 734 6.21 -25.24 16.69
N SER A 735 6.71 -24.05 16.99
CA SER A 735 7.74 -23.80 18.02
C SER A 735 7.24 -23.92 19.47
N ALA A 736 5.96 -24.20 19.67
CA ALA A 736 5.31 -23.99 20.95
C ALA A 736 5.48 -25.16 21.95
N ILE A 737 5.33 -24.86 23.24
CA ILE A 737 5.80 -25.73 24.34
C ILE A 737 4.88 -26.95 24.49
N GLY A 738 5.30 -28.10 23.98
CA GLY A 738 4.74 -29.39 24.38
C GLY A 738 5.13 -30.57 23.49
N ARG A 739 4.28 -31.60 23.43
CA ARG A 739 4.59 -32.88 22.78
C ARG A 739 3.41 -33.42 22.01
N ASP A 740 3.38 -33.09 20.73
CA ASP A 740 2.26 -33.44 19.87
C ASP A 740 2.28 -34.90 19.48
N ARG A 741 1.09 -35.38 19.13
CA ARG A 741 0.84 -36.73 18.68
C ARG A 741 0.05 -36.71 17.38
N ILE A 742 0.70 -37.07 16.29
CA ILE A 742 0.04 -37.37 15.01
C ILE A 742 -0.37 -38.84 15.04
N ALA A 743 -1.68 -39.10 15.00
CA ALA A 743 -2.24 -40.39 15.39
C ALA A 743 -2.48 -41.36 14.22
N ASP A 744 -2.64 -40.87 13.00
CA ASP A 744 -3.07 -41.66 11.83
C ASP A 744 -2.32 -41.37 10.51
N PHE A 745 -1.17 -40.70 10.58
CA PHE A 745 -0.32 -40.36 9.43
C PHE A 745 -0.20 -41.47 8.37
N GLU A 746 -0.51 -41.17 7.11
CA GLU A 746 -0.34 -42.03 5.95
C GLU A 746 0.92 -41.64 5.16
N GLN A 747 1.98 -42.44 5.31
CA GLN A 747 3.25 -42.19 4.63
C GLN A 747 3.11 -42.16 3.10
N GLY A 748 3.66 -41.10 2.48
CA GLY A 748 3.63 -40.88 1.03
C GLY A 748 2.31 -40.29 0.53
N VAL A 749 1.39 -39.97 1.45
CA VAL A 749 0.15 -39.23 1.21
C VAL A 749 0.20 -37.94 2.02
N ASP A 750 0.43 -38.05 3.33
CA ASP A 750 0.50 -36.92 4.26
C ASP A 750 1.90 -36.29 4.31
N LEU A 751 1.93 -35.04 4.77
CA LEU A 751 3.12 -34.24 4.95
C LEU A 751 3.25 -33.72 6.38
N ILE A 752 4.50 -33.60 6.83
CA ILE A 752 4.87 -32.87 8.03
C ILE A 752 5.46 -31.53 7.60
N VAL A 753 4.85 -30.46 8.06
CA VAL A 753 5.29 -29.09 7.82
C VAL A 753 6.14 -28.65 9.01
N LEU A 754 7.40 -28.29 8.77
CA LEU A 754 8.24 -27.62 9.76
C LEU A 754 8.37 -26.16 9.36
N THR A 755 7.84 -25.26 10.18
CA THR A 755 7.84 -23.83 9.86
C THR A 755 9.25 -23.25 9.85
N THR A 756 9.48 -22.18 9.10
CA THR A 756 10.75 -21.44 9.16
C THR A 756 11.09 -20.98 10.58
N GLU A 757 10.09 -20.55 11.36
CA GLU A 757 10.26 -20.24 12.78
C GLU A 757 10.76 -21.44 13.58
N PHE A 758 10.18 -22.63 13.38
CA PHE A 758 10.63 -23.85 14.03
C PHE A 758 12.08 -24.19 13.67
N LEU A 759 12.43 -24.07 12.38
CA LEU A 759 13.78 -24.32 11.90
C LEU A 759 14.80 -23.28 12.36
N ALA A 760 14.36 -22.05 12.69
CA ALA A 760 15.22 -21.01 13.24
C ALA A 760 15.60 -21.25 14.70
N LEU A 761 14.83 -22.06 15.45
CA LEU A 761 15.08 -22.30 16.87
C LEU A 761 16.24 -23.25 17.15
N GLY A 762 16.53 -24.19 16.25
CA GLY A 762 17.53 -25.22 16.52
C GLY A 762 17.59 -26.32 15.48
N ALA A 763 18.39 -27.36 15.76
CA ALA A 763 18.56 -28.49 14.85
C ALA A 763 17.35 -29.45 14.94
N ALA A 764 16.59 -29.55 13.86
CA ALA A 764 15.51 -30.50 13.72
C ALA A 764 16.06 -31.89 13.35
N THR A 765 15.62 -32.95 14.05
CA THR A 765 15.99 -34.34 13.77
C THR A 765 14.79 -35.26 13.95
N TYR A 766 14.83 -36.48 13.39
CA TYR A 766 13.81 -37.50 13.64
C TYR A 766 14.44 -38.87 13.93
N ASP A 767 13.84 -39.64 14.84
CA ASP A 767 14.31 -40.97 15.21
C ASP A 767 13.18 -41.99 15.33
N ALA A 768 13.39 -43.17 14.73
CA ALA A 768 12.45 -44.29 14.82
C ALA A 768 12.48 -44.88 16.24
N ILE A 769 11.29 -45.09 16.80
CA ILE A 769 11.09 -45.69 18.12
C ILE A 769 10.17 -46.92 18.04
N LEU A 770 10.04 -47.63 19.16
CA LEU A 770 9.05 -48.70 19.26
C LEU A 770 7.65 -48.08 19.20
N GLY A 771 6.97 -48.27 18.07
CA GLY A 771 5.59 -47.83 17.87
C GLY A 771 5.43 -46.48 17.16
N GLY A 772 6.47 -45.95 16.50
CA GLY A 772 6.38 -44.72 15.71
C GLY A 772 7.72 -44.05 15.40
N THR A 773 7.67 -42.76 15.10
CA THR A 773 8.84 -41.88 14.95
C THR A 773 8.67 -40.67 15.87
N ASN A 774 9.75 -40.25 16.53
CA ASN A 774 9.80 -38.95 17.20
C ASN A 774 10.41 -37.91 16.27
N ILE A 775 9.87 -36.70 16.33
CA ILE A 775 10.46 -35.49 15.77
C ILE A 775 11.02 -34.69 16.95
N ARG A 776 12.22 -34.15 16.77
CA ARG A 776 12.96 -33.47 17.82
C ARG A 776 13.51 -32.14 17.37
N LEU A 777 13.54 -31.20 18.30
CA LEU A 777 14.25 -29.92 18.20
C LEU A 777 15.34 -29.90 19.27
N ASP A 778 16.60 -29.73 18.87
CA ASP A 778 17.77 -29.76 19.77
C ASP A 778 17.85 -30.98 20.71
N GLY A 779 17.28 -32.10 20.26
CA GLY A 779 17.25 -33.37 20.98
C GLY A 779 16.06 -33.55 21.90
N ASP A 780 15.22 -32.54 22.12
CA ASP A 780 13.95 -32.68 22.83
C ASP A 780 12.85 -33.15 21.88
N VAL A 781 12.02 -34.10 22.33
CA VAL A 781 10.89 -34.59 21.52
C VAL A 781 9.82 -33.53 21.54
N VAL A 782 9.45 -33.04 20.36
CA VAL A 782 8.39 -32.03 20.15
C VAL A 782 7.14 -32.65 19.54
N ALA A 783 7.27 -33.71 18.76
CA ALA A 783 6.14 -34.43 18.20
C ALA A 783 6.44 -35.92 18.05
N GLN A 784 5.38 -36.72 18.03
CA GLN A 784 5.43 -38.15 17.80
C GLN A 784 4.41 -38.56 16.73
N VAL A 785 4.90 -39.22 15.69
CA VAL A 785 4.07 -39.87 14.68
C VAL A 785 3.84 -41.32 15.07
N ALA A 786 2.58 -41.68 15.32
CA ALA A 786 2.22 -43.00 15.82
C ALA A 786 2.26 -44.06 14.70
N GLY A 787 2.91 -45.18 14.95
CA GLY A 787 2.85 -46.38 14.11
C GLY A 787 3.61 -46.32 12.77
N VAL A 788 4.17 -45.18 12.41
CA VAL A 788 4.85 -44.95 11.12
C VAL A 788 6.35 -44.75 11.32
N SER A 789 7.14 -45.18 10.33
CA SER A 789 8.56 -44.84 10.21
C SER A 789 8.74 -43.81 9.10
N LEU A 790 8.90 -42.54 9.47
CA LEU A 790 9.07 -41.43 8.53
C LEU A 790 10.33 -41.54 7.66
N VAL A 791 10.27 -40.92 6.49
CA VAL A 791 11.39 -40.69 5.58
C VAL A 791 11.54 -39.19 5.27
N ALA A 792 12.69 -38.80 4.72
CA ALA A 792 12.99 -37.39 4.43
C ALA A 792 11.98 -36.69 3.51
N THR A 793 11.32 -37.43 2.62
CA THR A 793 10.31 -36.87 1.70
C THR A 793 8.97 -36.58 2.37
N ASP A 794 8.79 -37.02 3.62
CA ASP A 794 7.59 -36.75 4.40
C ASP A 794 7.62 -35.34 5.03
N PHE A 795 8.71 -34.57 4.84
CA PHE A 795 8.92 -33.26 5.46
C PHE A 795 9.04 -32.13 4.41
N VAL A 796 8.30 -31.05 4.64
CA VAL A 796 8.32 -29.82 3.84
C VAL A 796 8.37 -28.58 4.73
N ASP A 797 8.71 -27.43 4.15
CA ASP A 797 8.42 -26.12 4.76
C ASP A 797 6.98 -25.70 4.45
N GLU A 798 6.58 -24.56 5.00
CA GLU A 798 5.27 -23.93 4.76
C GLU A 798 4.99 -23.61 3.29
N THR A 799 6.01 -23.57 2.43
CA THR A 799 5.83 -23.38 0.97
C THR A 799 5.66 -24.70 0.21
N GLY A 800 5.73 -25.83 0.92
CA GLY A 800 5.71 -27.17 0.33
C GLY A 800 7.06 -27.61 -0.26
N ALA A 801 8.13 -26.85 -0.03
CA ALA A 801 9.46 -27.20 -0.53
C ALA A 801 10.15 -28.19 0.41
N SER A 802 10.97 -29.08 -0.18
CA SER A 802 11.72 -30.07 0.59
C SER A 802 12.79 -29.39 1.46
N ILE A 803 12.72 -29.60 2.77
CA ILE A 803 13.66 -29.04 3.76
C ILE A 803 14.87 -29.94 4.07
N PHE A 804 15.01 -31.06 3.36
CA PHE A 804 16.14 -31.97 3.58
C PHE A 804 17.48 -31.30 3.24
N GLY A 805 18.32 -31.14 4.27
CA GLY A 805 19.63 -30.47 4.16
C GLY A 805 19.61 -28.94 4.38
N LEU A 806 18.45 -28.33 4.63
CA LEU A 806 18.28 -26.90 4.94
C LEU A 806 18.01 -26.63 6.44
N GLY A 807 17.74 -27.67 7.24
CA GLY A 807 17.53 -27.56 8.69
C GLY A 807 17.22 -28.89 9.38
N LEU A 808 16.69 -29.87 8.62
CA LEU A 808 16.46 -31.25 9.06
C LEU A 808 17.70 -32.13 8.80
N VAL A 809 18.24 -32.77 9.86
CA VAL A 809 19.48 -33.59 9.83
C VAL A 809 19.22 -35.08 10.10
#